data_AF-A0A8H7HS31-F1
#
_entry.id   AF-A0A8H7HS31-F1
#
_cell.length_a   1.000
_cell.length_b   1.000
_cell.length_c   1.000
_cell.angle_alpha   90.00
_cell.angle_beta   90.00
_cell.angle_gamma   90.00
#
_symmetry.space_group_name_H-M   'P 1'
#
loop_
_entity.id
_entity.type
_entity.pdbx_description
1 polymer ?
#
loop_
_entity_poly.entity_id
_entity_poly.type
_entity_poly.pdbx_seq_one_letter_code
_entity_poly.pdbx_strand_id
1 'polypeptide(L)'
;MTTSNSPLDMAYPLTTMLYDPNQGGFYLLDRHYARLDSGAKALFSSSEQMPSLEHFKKALRECVDALGHDIRQRIRVVLDSDYQFNVTATALPKTDTRLLPLRLDTVPTPITPMATHKSTARDVYDIARTRVHADYASNGPLCDRPFDVLMWNPSGNITETSIANFAVYLRGPELLSAVPTWNRGPRELAKGTYVTPSLCKGLIAGVMRTELLEKGMIVEGTITRDDVMRYSKNPDSYNMICFNAVRGSYPVYLMDGQPEFQHTRAGLFQKAKHNYLAPPNLSIPAPNFSIGLRTGDTTPGTTPPLTPISSIRPSSSSSPPLVGSEVDFLPETLLPPADLTPHTPFPWRRGVIIDCYDSYTNNLLQLFEQETNTPAGFDATLSAHVAILRADQISWPEFRSQVLPNLDFVILSPGPGSPHVPADIGVAGDLLLALTAKELAIQPIPVLGICLGHQALAALLGGRVVSSGELVHGRTVPIQHNGTGVFKGMTPRRVLHMIRYNSLTVDPATLPSELDIVAVNPEDGEVMGLQHKTLPLYGVQFHPESISSRRSNYNIDAGKLIVRNFMDIVDDFWVANGRPQRLPLPLDVRKLCVLNTVDSALDDSSIIENLVARDPIYSVKRYDIGSIIPSFAQSRPDLIFEATTYSPHAPFFWLDSAAAAPGDKYARFSYMGLTSFDRCISYDLSSDRVTYGSGKYIQLKEGDTFWQWMDRIQVDLSALVQIEEGAEGLQCGFVGYFGYEMKVGSLPGYDRASLSDSSAPHAPDAQFMFADRLIAYDHWNKTWTAFGLVRTGTEDRIKPILEQETEMQVGMSDSEFSGWLEDIKQRFSKLASAGEPASPQSQTEPLPLSFTYDSGSEAYKSSIQACKSHIADGNSYELCLTGQFSASARGHNLDYWAVYKHFRVQNPASHAAFVSFPMTQTTIISCSPELFIRFDGANGRQAAMKPIKGTLKRSKCMCSGLCKLPMCGSRKVECDASRYKMDKERVRAFVNDPKETAENLMIADLIRANLLEFCGTSSVDVPKLNALETYENVYSLVSTITGELLPSVGTVEGVRRCFPPGSMTGAPKLRSVQLLDGLETTSRRGIYSGCLGFLSLDNRAVFSVVIRTLVAYQDQLTYGAGGAITWLSDVDGEWNEVVLKARSVLKDRVL
;
A
#
# COMPACT_ATOMS: atom_id res chain seq x y z
N MET A 1 21.47 -43.38 4.28
CA MET A 1 22.31 -43.37 3.06
C MET A 1 21.35 -43.52 1.88
N THR A 2 21.35 -42.67 0.86
CA THR A 2 22.19 -41.49 0.58
C THR A 2 21.36 -40.20 0.61
N THR A 3 21.96 -39.09 1.07
CA THR A 3 21.35 -37.76 1.02
C THR A 3 21.89 -37.00 -0.18
N SER A 4 21.03 -36.53 -1.07
CA SER A 4 21.39 -35.64 -2.18
C SER A 4 21.64 -34.22 -1.65
N ASN A 5 22.87 -33.73 -1.78
CA ASN A 5 23.18 -32.33 -1.51
C ASN A 5 22.60 -31.46 -2.63
N SER A 6 21.67 -30.57 -2.30
CA SER A 6 21.38 -29.40 -3.13
C SER A 6 22.54 -28.39 -3.03
N PRO A 7 22.84 -27.63 -4.10
CA PRO A 7 23.86 -26.58 -4.05
C PRO A 7 23.31 -25.33 -3.36
N LEU A 8 23.09 -25.41 -2.04
CA LEU A 8 23.05 -24.23 -1.18
C LEU A 8 24.40 -23.50 -1.26
N ASP A 9 24.38 -22.17 -1.38
CA ASP A 9 25.58 -21.35 -1.54
C ASP A 9 26.62 -21.69 -0.45
N MET A 10 27.83 -22.09 -0.86
CA MET A 10 28.91 -22.47 0.06
C MET A 10 29.35 -21.25 0.88
N ALA A 11 28.84 -21.14 2.11
CA ALA A 11 29.16 -20.05 3.00
C ALA A 11 30.54 -20.26 3.64
N TYR A 12 31.48 -19.40 3.29
CA TYR A 12 32.86 -19.49 3.72
C TYR A 12 33.11 -18.71 5.02
N PRO A 13 33.87 -19.24 6.00
CA PRO A 13 34.24 -18.54 7.23
C PRO A 13 34.85 -17.16 6.96
N LEU A 14 34.41 -16.13 7.68
CA LEU A 14 34.76 -14.74 7.41
C LEU A 14 35.18 -13.98 8.69
N THR A 15 36.31 -13.29 8.63
CA THR A 15 36.76 -12.35 9.66
C THR A 15 37.01 -10.95 9.06
N THR A 16 37.03 -9.92 9.91
CA THR A 16 37.33 -8.54 9.50
C THR A 16 37.91 -7.78 10.67
N MET A 17 39.09 -7.18 10.50
CA MET A 17 39.89 -6.56 11.56
C MET A 17 40.44 -5.20 11.11
N LEU A 18 40.90 -4.41 12.08
CA LEU A 18 41.71 -3.21 11.86
C LEU A 18 43.18 -3.58 11.73
N TYR A 19 43.87 -2.97 10.76
CA TYR A 19 45.30 -2.75 10.79
C TYR A 19 45.56 -1.24 11.00
N ASP A 20 46.29 -0.90 12.06
CA ASP A 20 46.67 0.49 12.36
C ASP A 20 48.16 0.52 12.78
N PRO A 21 49.07 1.10 11.97
CA PRO A 21 50.50 1.09 12.28
C PRO A 21 50.80 1.84 13.59
N ASN A 22 49.97 2.84 13.94
CA ASN A 22 50.10 3.60 15.19
C ASN A 22 49.70 2.81 16.44
N GLN A 23 49.11 1.62 16.29
CA GLN A 23 48.66 0.75 17.39
C GLN A 23 49.31 -0.65 17.34
N GLY A 24 50.43 -0.80 16.63
CA GLY A 24 51.17 -2.07 16.54
C GLY A 24 50.67 -3.03 15.46
N GLY A 25 49.88 -2.56 14.49
CA GLY A 25 49.45 -3.33 13.33
C GLY A 25 48.07 -3.99 13.51
N PHE A 26 48.00 -5.31 13.43
CA PHE A 26 46.73 -6.07 13.38
C PHE A 26 46.05 -6.18 14.74
N TYR A 27 44.90 -5.52 14.90
CA TYR A 27 44.14 -5.48 16.15
C TYR A 27 43.48 -6.84 16.46
N LEU A 28 43.69 -7.37 17.68
CA LEU A 28 43.14 -8.63 18.19
C LEU A 28 43.41 -9.86 17.28
N LEU A 29 44.56 -9.88 16.59
CA LEU A 29 44.94 -10.87 15.58
C LEU A 29 44.63 -12.33 15.95
N ASP A 30 45.10 -12.79 17.12
CA ASP A 30 44.97 -14.20 17.52
C ASP A 30 43.51 -14.60 17.76
N ARG A 31 42.67 -13.68 18.26
CA ARG A 31 41.22 -13.88 18.36
C ARG A 31 40.53 -13.88 16.98
N HIS A 32 41.03 -13.10 16.02
CA HIS A 32 40.55 -13.12 14.64
C HIS A 32 40.90 -14.43 13.92
N TYR A 33 42.05 -15.03 14.22
CA TYR A 33 42.44 -16.37 13.77
C TYR A 33 41.57 -17.45 14.41
N ALA A 34 41.44 -17.46 15.75
CA ALA A 34 40.60 -18.41 16.48
C ALA A 34 39.12 -18.37 16.05
N ARG A 35 38.63 -17.20 15.63
CA ARG A 35 37.31 -17.05 15.00
C ARG A 35 37.19 -17.82 13.67
N LEU A 36 38.20 -17.74 12.80
CA LEU A 36 38.19 -18.44 11.52
C LEU A 36 38.26 -19.94 11.74
N ASP A 37 39.15 -20.42 12.62
CA ASP A 37 39.25 -21.82 13.03
C ASP A 37 37.91 -22.36 13.58
N SER A 38 37.26 -21.61 14.48
CA SER A 38 35.94 -21.97 15.00
C SER A 38 34.83 -21.94 13.94
N GLY A 39 34.91 -21.05 12.94
CA GLY A 39 33.99 -21.01 11.82
C GLY A 39 34.20 -22.16 10.83
N ALA A 40 35.45 -22.51 10.54
CA ALA A 40 35.82 -23.64 9.68
C ALA A 40 35.28 -24.95 10.26
N LYS A 41 35.51 -25.19 11.57
CA LYS A 41 35.00 -26.36 12.30
C LYS A 41 33.47 -26.45 12.37
N ALA A 42 32.75 -25.37 12.07
CA ALA A 42 31.28 -25.34 12.07
C ALA A 42 30.67 -25.40 10.65
N LEU A 43 31.43 -25.09 9.60
CA LEU A 43 30.96 -24.97 8.22
C LEU A 43 31.57 -26.02 7.27
N PHE A 44 32.73 -26.58 7.60
CA PHE A 44 33.42 -27.61 6.82
C PHE A 44 33.38 -28.97 7.54
N SER A 45 33.06 -30.03 6.80
CA SER A 45 32.91 -31.39 7.35
C SER A 45 34.17 -32.26 7.21
N SER A 46 35.32 -31.70 6.84
CA SER A 46 36.56 -32.45 6.62
C SER A 46 37.39 -32.60 7.91
N SER A 47 38.37 -33.50 7.86
CA SER A 47 39.34 -33.73 8.94
C SER A 47 40.64 -32.91 8.77
N GLU A 48 40.64 -31.88 7.92
CA GLU A 48 41.84 -31.13 7.58
C GLU A 48 42.19 -30.08 8.64
N GLN A 49 43.49 -29.81 8.80
CA GLN A 49 43.99 -28.91 9.82
C GLN A 49 44.06 -27.47 9.32
N MET A 50 43.51 -26.55 10.11
CA MET A 50 43.59 -25.10 9.89
C MET A 50 45.05 -24.66 9.63
N PRO A 51 45.34 -23.91 8.55
CA PRO A 51 46.71 -23.46 8.25
C PRO A 51 47.27 -22.60 9.38
N SER A 52 48.54 -22.82 9.74
CA SER A 52 49.10 -22.25 10.97
C SER A 52 49.07 -20.73 11.04
N LEU A 53 49.06 -20.20 12.27
CA LEU A 53 49.04 -18.77 12.57
C LEU A 53 50.14 -17.96 11.85
N GLU A 54 51.30 -18.55 11.54
CA GLU A 54 52.36 -17.88 10.78
C GLU A 54 52.03 -17.78 9.27
N HIS A 55 51.33 -18.76 8.68
CA HIS A 55 50.79 -18.62 7.32
C HIS A 55 49.71 -17.53 7.26
N PHE A 56 48.84 -17.46 8.29
CA PHE A 56 47.85 -16.38 8.41
C PHE A 56 48.52 -15.01 8.53
N LYS A 57 49.54 -14.86 9.39
CA LYS A 57 50.36 -13.64 9.50
C LYS A 57 51.05 -13.26 8.19
N LYS A 58 51.55 -14.25 7.43
CA LYS A 58 52.19 -14.01 6.12
C LYS A 58 51.19 -13.42 5.12
N ALA A 59 50.06 -14.09 4.87
CA ALA A 59 49.03 -13.63 3.93
C ALA A 59 48.47 -12.24 4.31
N LEU A 60 48.35 -11.96 5.61
CA LEU A 60 47.94 -10.64 6.11
C LEU A 60 48.98 -9.54 5.80
N ARG A 61 50.28 -9.81 5.95
CA ARG A 61 51.35 -8.84 5.63
C ARG A 61 51.40 -8.57 4.12
N GLU A 62 51.43 -9.61 3.30
CA GLU A 62 51.49 -9.50 1.84
C GLU A 62 50.35 -8.64 1.27
N CYS A 63 49.15 -8.69 1.88
CA CYS A 63 48.02 -7.85 1.50
C CYS A 63 48.12 -6.39 2.02
N VAL A 64 48.72 -6.16 3.20
CA VAL A 64 48.97 -4.82 3.74
C VAL A 64 50.07 -4.09 2.97
N ASP A 65 51.16 -4.78 2.64
CA ASP A 65 52.31 -4.24 1.93
C ASP A 65 51.91 -3.78 0.52
N ALA A 66 51.00 -4.49 -0.15
CA ALA A 66 50.43 -4.10 -1.44
C ALA A 66 49.62 -2.79 -1.42
N LEU A 67 49.22 -2.31 -0.24
CA LEU A 67 48.47 -1.05 -0.03
C LEU A 67 49.25 0.00 0.78
N GLY A 68 50.44 -0.32 1.27
CA GLY A 68 51.30 0.56 2.07
C GLY A 68 51.11 0.42 3.58
N HIS A 69 52.19 0.05 4.29
CA HIS A 69 52.19 -0.22 5.73
C HIS A 69 51.92 1.00 6.63
N ASP A 70 52.20 2.22 6.17
CA ASP A 70 51.87 3.45 6.92
C ASP A 70 50.38 3.81 6.88
N ILE A 71 49.58 3.12 6.06
CA ILE A 71 48.14 3.38 5.92
C ILE A 71 47.35 2.56 6.94
N ARG A 72 46.38 3.20 7.58
CA ARG A 72 45.36 2.54 8.41
C ARG A 72 44.35 1.83 7.51
N GLN A 73 44.18 0.51 7.68
CA GLN A 73 43.44 -0.33 6.74
C GLN A 73 42.39 -1.20 7.46
N ARG A 74 41.26 -1.43 6.80
CA ARG A 74 40.30 -2.50 7.12
C ARG A 74 40.69 -3.74 6.33
N ILE A 75 41.03 -4.82 7.03
CA ILE A 75 41.42 -6.10 6.44
C ILE A 75 40.25 -7.08 6.59
N ARG A 76 39.88 -7.76 5.50
CA ARG A 76 38.84 -8.81 5.42
C ARG A 76 39.50 -10.10 4.96
N VAL A 77 39.28 -11.21 5.68
CA VAL A 77 39.78 -12.53 5.26
C VAL A 77 38.61 -13.50 5.18
N VAL A 78 38.49 -14.16 4.03
CA VAL A 78 37.67 -15.35 3.80
C VAL A 78 38.58 -16.58 3.83
N LEU A 79 38.16 -17.66 4.46
CA LEU A 79 38.77 -18.98 4.33
C LEU A 79 37.91 -19.81 3.36
N ASP A 80 38.46 -20.25 2.23
CA ASP A 80 37.72 -21.11 1.28
C ASP A 80 37.72 -22.61 1.69
N SER A 81 37.08 -23.46 0.89
CA SER A 81 36.95 -24.90 1.13
C SER A 81 38.29 -25.63 1.08
N ASP A 82 39.28 -25.05 0.41
CA ASP A 82 40.61 -25.62 0.17
C ASP A 82 41.60 -25.06 1.22
N TYR A 83 41.04 -24.49 2.30
CA TYR A 83 41.69 -23.85 3.43
C TYR A 83 42.64 -22.69 3.07
N GLN A 84 42.44 -22.01 1.94
CA GLN A 84 43.26 -20.86 1.55
C GLN A 84 42.71 -19.53 2.11
N PHE A 85 43.61 -18.62 2.47
CA PHE A 85 43.28 -17.30 3.02
C PHE A 85 43.12 -16.26 1.90
N ASN A 86 41.88 -16.00 1.51
CA ASN A 86 41.54 -14.91 0.60
C ASN A 86 41.48 -13.59 1.37
N VAL A 87 42.62 -12.91 1.47
CA VAL A 87 42.80 -11.62 2.15
C VAL A 87 42.52 -10.46 1.21
N THR A 88 41.71 -9.49 1.66
CA THR A 88 41.48 -8.21 0.97
C THR A 88 41.63 -7.05 1.95
N ALA A 89 42.36 -6.02 1.53
CA ALA A 89 42.62 -4.82 2.31
C ALA A 89 41.95 -3.59 1.66
N THR A 90 41.57 -2.62 2.49
CA THR A 90 40.95 -1.36 2.05
C THR A 90 41.35 -0.23 3.00
N ALA A 91 41.77 0.91 2.48
CA ALA A 91 42.12 2.08 3.31
C ALA A 91 40.91 2.52 4.17
N LEU A 92 41.16 2.87 5.43
CA LEU A 92 40.12 3.17 6.43
C LEU A 92 40.39 4.52 7.11
N PRO A 93 39.63 5.59 6.78
CA PRO A 93 39.80 6.88 7.43
C PRO A 93 39.61 6.79 8.95
N LYS A 94 40.23 7.71 9.69
CA LYS A 94 40.16 7.76 11.17
C LYS A 94 38.70 7.74 11.62
N THR A 95 38.40 6.93 12.63
CA THR A 95 37.02 6.80 13.15
C THR A 95 36.55 8.16 13.68
N ASP A 96 35.40 8.61 13.21
CA ASP A 96 34.76 9.84 13.65
C ASP A 96 34.14 9.66 15.05
N THR A 97 34.24 10.68 15.91
CA THR A 97 33.69 10.67 17.28
C THR A 97 32.31 11.31 17.40
N ARG A 98 31.69 11.70 16.28
CA ARG A 98 30.30 12.16 16.23
C ARG A 98 29.32 11.07 16.65
N LEU A 99 28.19 11.50 17.22
CA LEU A 99 27.03 10.68 17.57
C LEU A 99 26.32 10.22 16.28
N LEU A 100 26.22 8.90 16.05
CA LEU A 100 25.74 8.35 14.77
C LEU A 100 24.27 7.87 14.81
N PRO A 101 23.49 8.07 13.72
CA PRO A 101 22.10 7.64 13.65
C PRO A 101 21.96 6.11 13.49
N LEU A 102 21.24 5.48 14.42
CA LEU A 102 20.87 4.07 14.40
C LEU A 102 19.34 3.98 14.24
N ARG A 103 18.85 3.03 13.44
CA ARG A 103 17.40 2.78 13.28
C ARG A 103 17.07 1.33 13.58
N LEU A 104 15.92 1.08 14.18
CA LEU A 104 15.48 -0.29 14.50
C LEU A 104 14.89 -0.97 13.25
N ASP A 105 15.17 -2.26 13.06
CA ASP A 105 14.51 -3.06 12.01
C ASP A 105 13.00 -3.15 12.28
N THR A 106 12.20 -2.95 11.23
CA THR A 106 10.74 -2.99 11.30
C THR A 106 10.20 -4.42 11.48
N VAL A 107 10.95 -5.45 11.05
CA VAL A 107 10.58 -6.88 11.09
C VAL A 107 11.56 -7.66 11.99
N PRO A 108 11.12 -8.66 12.78
CA PRO A 108 12.03 -9.47 13.59
C PRO A 108 12.94 -10.37 12.74
N THR A 109 14.22 -10.40 13.09
CA THR A 109 15.27 -11.15 12.40
C THR A 109 15.28 -12.62 12.88
N PRO A 110 15.03 -13.63 12.01
CA PRO A 110 15.05 -15.03 12.39
C PRO A 110 16.48 -15.53 12.63
N ILE A 111 16.66 -16.39 13.64
CA ILE A 111 17.95 -17.00 13.97
C ILE A 111 18.14 -18.23 13.07
N THR A 112 19.11 -18.19 12.15
CA THR A 112 19.51 -19.35 11.34
C THR A 112 20.80 -19.97 11.88
N PRO A 113 21.08 -21.27 11.64
CA PRO A 113 22.34 -21.88 12.05
C PRO A 113 23.57 -21.17 11.47
N MET A 114 23.47 -20.70 10.23
CA MET A 114 24.55 -19.99 9.54
C MET A 114 24.78 -18.57 10.08
N ALA A 115 23.82 -18.00 10.83
CA ALA A 115 23.96 -16.73 11.55
C ALA A 115 24.55 -16.88 12.96
N THR A 116 25.11 -18.05 13.31
CA THR A 116 25.86 -18.24 14.57
C THR A 116 27.36 -17.92 14.43
N HIS A 117 27.90 -18.10 13.23
CA HIS A 117 29.27 -17.76 12.86
C HIS A 117 29.27 -16.67 11.78
N LYS A 118 30.33 -15.87 11.70
CA LYS A 118 30.47 -14.86 10.63
C LYS A 118 31.00 -15.54 9.38
N SER A 119 30.22 -15.51 8.30
CA SER A 119 30.55 -16.14 7.01
C SER A 119 30.36 -15.15 5.84
N THR A 120 30.48 -15.63 4.60
CA THR A 120 30.11 -14.88 3.39
C THR A 120 28.60 -14.71 3.21
N ALA A 121 27.78 -15.65 3.73
CA ALA A 121 26.33 -15.52 3.73
C ALA A 121 25.91 -14.38 4.68
N ARG A 122 25.28 -13.35 4.12
CA ARG A 122 25.00 -12.08 4.82
C ARG A 122 23.59 -11.55 4.61
N ASP A 123 22.78 -12.26 3.86
CA ASP A 123 21.50 -11.82 3.31
C ASP A 123 20.57 -11.30 4.42
N VAL A 124 20.54 -11.98 5.57
CA VAL A 124 19.80 -11.56 6.77
C VAL A 124 20.14 -10.12 7.22
N TYR A 125 21.42 -9.75 7.21
CA TYR A 125 21.90 -8.41 7.59
C TYR A 125 21.66 -7.37 6.49
N ASP A 126 21.85 -7.77 5.23
CA ASP A 126 21.84 -6.85 4.10
C ASP A 126 20.38 -6.61 3.61
N ILE A 127 19.46 -7.54 3.83
CA ILE A 127 17.99 -7.36 3.78
C ILE A 127 17.53 -6.38 4.87
N ALA A 128 17.99 -6.54 6.12
CA ALA A 128 17.65 -5.62 7.22
C ALA A 128 18.10 -4.18 6.92
N ARG A 129 19.31 -4.00 6.34
CA ARG A 129 19.74 -2.70 5.81
C ARG A 129 18.83 -2.21 4.69
N THR A 130 18.56 -3.04 3.68
CA THR A 130 17.81 -2.64 2.48
C THR A 130 16.39 -2.21 2.82
N ARG A 131 15.68 -2.97 3.67
CA ARG A 131 14.35 -2.62 4.18
C ARG A 131 14.34 -1.25 4.86
N VAL A 132 15.22 -1.03 5.84
CA VAL A 132 15.27 0.23 6.60
C VAL A 132 15.75 1.41 5.75
N HIS A 133 16.60 1.19 4.76
CA HIS A 133 16.99 2.24 3.80
C HIS A 133 15.84 2.58 2.83
N ALA A 134 15.02 1.61 2.42
CA ALA A 134 13.81 1.86 1.63
C ALA A 134 12.74 2.62 2.46
N ASP A 135 12.43 2.13 3.67
CA ASP A 135 11.53 2.79 4.64
C ASP A 135 11.92 4.25 4.91
N TYR A 136 13.22 4.58 4.83
CA TYR A 136 13.74 5.93 4.98
C TYR A 136 13.70 6.75 3.67
N ALA A 137 14.04 6.15 2.53
CA ALA A 137 14.08 6.85 1.23
C ALA A 137 12.73 7.45 0.83
N SER A 138 11.62 6.80 1.19
CA SER A 138 10.27 7.31 0.94
C SER A 138 9.82 8.43 1.88
N ASN A 139 10.55 8.71 2.98
CA ASN A 139 10.02 9.48 4.12
C ASN A 139 10.99 10.51 4.74
N GLY A 140 12.23 10.66 4.24
CA GLY A 140 13.27 11.44 4.94
C GLY A 140 14.22 12.23 4.03
N PRO A 141 14.77 13.37 4.49
CA PRO A 141 15.77 14.14 3.73
C PRO A 141 17.03 13.33 3.42
N LEU A 142 17.58 13.50 2.22
CA LEU A 142 18.75 12.77 1.72
C LEU A 142 20.00 12.81 2.63
N CYS A 143 20.10 13.79 3.53
CA CYS A 143 21.25 14.03 4.40
C CYS A 143 21.24 13.29 5.76
N ASP A 144 20.09 12.80 6.26
CA ASP A 144 19.96 12.21 7.61
C ASP A 144 19.79 10.66 7.58
N ARG A 145 20.31 9.98 6.54
CA ARG A 145 20.22 8.50 6.39
C ARG A 145 20.81 7.73 7.59
N PRO A 146 20.21 6.60 8.02
CA PRO A 146 20.73 5.79 9.13
C PRO A 146 22.11 5.19 8.81
N PHE A 147 23.04 5.26 9.77
CA PHE A 147 24.39 4.70 9.63
C PHE A 147 24.37 3.17 9.73
N ASP A 148 23.55 2.64 10.63
CA ASP A 148 23.40 1.21 10.90
C ASP A 148 21.96 0.86 11.28
N VAL A 149 21.65 -0.44 11.27
CA VAL A 149 20.33 -1.00 11.61
C VAL A 149 20.47 -1.93 12.81
N LEU A 150 19.64 -1.74 13.83
CA LEU A 150 19.55 -2.57 15.03
C LEU A 150 18.49 -3.66 14.87
N MET A 151 18.91 -4.91 15.03
CA MET A 151 18.07 -6.10 14.83
C MET A 151 17.55 -6.67 16.16
N TRP A 152 16.44 -7.41 16.07
CA TRP A 152 15.77 -8.02 17.21
C TRP A 152 15.08 -9.33 16.79
N ASN A 153 15.05 -10.31 17.69
CA ASN A 153 14.53 -11.65 17.39
C ASN A 153 12.99 -11.76 17.58
N PRO A 154 12.31 -12.82 17.08
CA PRO A 154 10.86 -13.03 17.22
C PRO A 154 10.32 -13.16 18.67
N SER A 155 11.23 -13.20 19.64
CA SER A 155 10.95 -13.18 21.08
C SER A 155 11.13 -11.78 21.71
N GLY A 156 11.31 -10.73 20.89
CA GLY A 156 11.36 -9.33 21.32
C GLY A 156 12.72 -8.84 21.82
N ASN A 157 13.78 -9.66 21.76
CA ASN A 157 15.10 -9.34 22.30
C ASN A 157 15.97 -8.69 21.22
N ILE A 158 16.70 -7.64 21.54
CA ILE A 158 17.76 -7.10 20.68
C ILE A 158 18.83 -8.17 20.45
N THR A 159 19.39 -8.25 19.24
CA THR A 159 20.51 -9.12 18.91
C THR A 159 21.79 -8.30 18.71
N GLU A 160 21.98 -7.73 17.52
CA GLU A 160 23.14 -6.93 17.15
C GLU A 160 22.77 -5.91 16.05
N THR A 161 23.76 -5.30 15.40
CA THR A 161 23.55 -4.40 14.25
C THR A 161 24.18 -4.98 12.98
N SER A 162 23.81 -4.48 11.81
CA SER A 162 24.22 -5.07 10.52
C SER A 162 25.75 -5.14 10.30
N ILE A 163 26.54 -4.31 11.00
CA ILE A 163 28.01 -4.30 10.97
C ILE A 163 28.71 -4.24 12.35
N ALA A 164 27.99 -4.23 13.48
CA ALA A 164 28.57 -4.09 14.83
C ALA A 164 27.75 -4.80 15.94
N ASN A 165 28.34 -4.98 17.13
CA ASN A 165 27.56 -5.35 18.32
C ASN A 165 27.04 -4.08 19.04
N PHE A 166 26.00 -4.23 19.85
CA PHE A 166 25.28 -3.14 20.54
C PHE A 166 25.39 -3.28 22.07
N ALA A 167 25.41 -2.15 22.77
CA ALA A 167 25.24 -2.09 24.23
C ALA A 167 24.58 -0.77 24.67
N VAL A 168 23.91 -0.80 25.83
CA VAL A 168 23.31 0.36 26.49
C VAL A 168 23.80 0.47 27.93
N TYR A 169 24.03 1.70 28.40
CA TYR A 169 24.49 1.97 29.76
C TYR A 169 23.33 1.93 30.76
N LEU A 170 23.38 1.02 31.74
CA LEU A 170 22.35 0.84 32.76
C LEU A 170 22.95 0.93 34.17
N ARG A 171 22.14 1.43 35.11
CA ARG A 171 22.44 1.54 36.55
C ARG A 171 21.17 1.25 37.36
N GLY A 172 21.31 1.00 38.65
CA GLY A 172 20.15 0.88 39.55
C GLY A 172 19.15 -0.23 39.13
N PRO A 173 17.83 -0.02 39.31
CA PRO A 173 16.81 -1.02 39.02
C PRO A 173 16.85 -1.58 37.58
N GLU A 174 17.18 -0.75 36.59
CA GLU A 174 17.26 -1.18 35.20
C GLU A 174 18.42 -2.15 34.94
N LEU A 175 19.55 -1.98 35.64
CA LEU A 175 20.66 -2.93 35.57
C LEU A 175 20.28 -4.28 36.19
N LEU A 176 19.51 -4.29 37.29
CA LEU A 176 18.96 -5.53 37.86
C LEU A 176 17.91 -6.19 36.96
N SER A 177 17.08 -5.39 36.27
CA SER A 177 16.07 -5.89 35.33
C SER A 177 16.71 -6.53 34.08
N ALA A 178 17.79 -5.94 33.56
CA ALA A 178 18.51 -6.47 32.40
C ALA A 178 19.49 -7.61 32.77
N VAL A 179 20.04 -7.60 33.99
CA VAL A 179 21.00 -8.58 34.51
C VAL A 179 20.55 -9.07 35.90
N PRO A 180 19.54 -9.98 36.00
CA PRO A 180 19.03 -10.46 37.29
C PRO A 180 20.04 -11.21 38.17
N THR A 181 21.17 -11.63 37.58
CA THR A 181 22.29 -12.30 38.25
C THR A 181 23.37 -11.33 38.77
N TRP A 182 23.14 -10.02 38.72
CA TRP A 182 24.11 -9.01 39.13
C TRP A 182 24.46 -9.11 40.63
N ASN A 183 25.71 -9.47 40.93
CA ASN A 183 26.19 -9.75 42.28
C ASN A 183 27.19 -8.72 42.84
N ARG A 184 27.44 -7.61 42.12
CA ARG A 184 28.35 -6.54 42.61
C ARG A 184 27.61 -5.60 43.56
N GLY A 185 28.28 -5.20 44.65
CA GLY A 185 27.68 -4.44 45.74
C GLY A 185 27.13 -3.04 45.36
N PRO A 186 26.36 -2.40 46.27
CA PRO A 186 25.51 -1.25 45.94
C PRO A 186 26.21 -0.05 45.27
N ARG A 187 27.50 0.19 45.57
CA ARG A 187 28.29 1.24 44.92
C ARG A 187 28.48 1.00 43.41
N GLU A 188 28.74 -0.23 42.99
CA GLU A 188 28.88 -0.58 41.57
C GLU A 188 27.51 -0.60 40.86
N LEU A 189 26.43 -0.99 41.57
CA LEU A 189 25.06 -0.90 41.06
C LEU A 189 24.62 0.55 40.80
N ALA A 190 24.99 1.48 41.70
CA ALA A 190 24.70 2.91 41.55
C ALA A 190 25.56 3.58 40.47
N LYS A 191 26.81 3.13 40.32
CA LYS A 191 27.75 3.57 39.27
C LYS A 191 27.26 3.16 37.88
N GLY A 192 26.84 1.91 37.71
CA GLY A 192 26.32 1.38 36.44
C GLY A 192 27.40 0.80 35.51
N THR A 193 26.96 0.16 34.43
CA THR A 193 27.81 -0.46 33.41
C THR A 193 27.09 -0.56 32.05
N TYR A 194 27.83 -0.86 30.99
CA TYR A 194 27.27 -1.21 29.69
C TYR A 194 26.78 -2.66 29.66
N VAL A 195 25.51 -2.85 29.29
CA VAL A 195 24.90 -4.17 29.08
C VAL A 195 24.79 -4.44 27.59
N THR A 196 25.23 -5.61 27.14
CA THR A 196 25.10 -6.12 25.76
C THR A 196 24.17 -7.34 25.75
N PRO A 197 23.40 -7.60 24.67
CA PRO A 197 22.55 -8.79 24.59
C PRO A 197 23.35 -10.08 24.74
N SER A 198 22.87 -11.04 25.54
CA SER A 198 23.52 -12.35 25.74
C SER A 198 23.49 -13.24 24.49
N LEU A 199 24.53 -14.07 24.29
CA LEU A 199 24.66 -14.94 23.09
C LEU A 199 23.44 -15.86 22.87
N CYS A 200 22.77 -16.28 23.94
CA CYS A 200 21.55 -17.10 23.88
C CYS A 200 20.35 -16.41 23.19
N LYS A 201 20.46 -15.13 22.82
CA LYS A 201 19.45 -14.38 22.07
C LYS A 201 19.63 -14.46 20.54
N GLY A 202 20.71 -15.06 20.05
CA GLY A 202 20.95 -15.25 18.60
C GLY A 202 21.65 -14.07 17.93
N LEU A 203 22.73 -13.57 18.53
CA LEU A 203 23.71 -12.68 17.89
C LEU A 203 25.04 -13.42 17.69
N ILE A 204 25.85 -13.01 16.73
CA ILE A 204 27.18 -13.59 16.56
C ILE A 204 28.12 -13.09 17.68
N ALA A 205 28.88 -14.02 18.28
CA ALA A 205 29.96 -13.68 19.21
C ALA A 205 31.06 -12.85 18.51
N GLY A 206 31.04 -11.52 18.67
CA GLY A 206 32.02 -10.60 18.05
C GLY A 206 33.37 -10.58 18.77
N VAL A 207 34.48 -10.47 18.02
CA VAL A 207 35.85 -10.50 18.57
C VAL A 207 36.08 -9.43 19.65
N MET A 208 35.66 -8.18 19.38
CA MET A 208 35.75 -7.08 20.35
C MET A 208 34.76 -7.26 21.52
N ARG A 209 33.64 -7.95 21.32
CA ARG A 209 32.66 -8.25 22.38
C ARG A 209 33.26 -9.18 23.43
N THR A 210 33.93 -10.24 22.99
CA THR A 210 34.68 -11.15 23.86
C THR A 210 35.77 -10.42 24.66
N GLU A 211 36.58 -9.60 23.97
CA GLU A 211 37.62 -8.77 24.59
C GLU A 211 37.09 -7.82 25.67
N LEU A 212 35.95 -7.14 25.42
CA LEU A 212 35.31 -6.23 26.39
C LEU A 212 34.65 -6.95 27.57
N LEU A 213 34.13 -8.17 27.36
CA LEU A 213 33.57 -9.01 28.42
C LEU A 213 34.66 -9.55 29.35
N GLU A 214 35.76 -10.06 28.80
CA GLU A 214 36.91 -10.52 29.60
C GLU A 214 37.55 -9.40 30.41
N LYS A 215 37.61 -8.18 29.85
CA LYS A 215 38.04 -6.96 30.56
C LYS A 215 36.98 -6.40 31.52
N GLY A 216 35.79 -7.00 31.61
CA GLY A 216 34.71 -6.58 32.50
C GLY A 216 34.14 -5.19 32.20
N MET A 217 34.37 -4.67 30.98
CA MET A 217 33.99 -3.33 30.52
C MET A 217 32.53 -3.27 30.04
N ILE A 218 31.98 -4.43 29.64
CA ILE A 218 30.57 -4.66 29.38
C ILE A 218 30.14 -5.95 30.11
N VAL A 219 28.83 -6.17 30.27
CA VAL A 219 28.26 -7.42 30.80
C VAL A 219 27.13 -7.95 29.91
N GLU A 220 26.89 -9.26 29.91
CA GLU A 220 25.74 -9.83 29.20
C GLU A 220 24.42 -9.63 29.97
N GLY A 221 23.34 -9.36 29.25
CA GLY A 221 21.99 -9.26 29.80
C GLY A 221 20.89 -9.49 28.76
N THR A 222 19.64 -9.25 29.19
CA THR A 222 18.49 -9.17 28.28
C THR A 222 18.12 -7.70 28.07
N ILE A 223 17.97 -7.31 26.80
CA ILE A 223 17.49 -5.99 26.37
C ILE A 223 16.40 -6.25 25.33
N THR A 224 15.21 -5.68 25.50
CA THR A 224 14.12 -5.83 24.52
C THR A 224 14.04 -4.67 23.53
N ARG A 225 13.28 -4.85 22.46
CA ARG A 225 12.84 -3.76 21.57
C ARG A 225 12.24 -2.61 22.36
N ASP A 226 11.33 -2.90 23.28
CA ASP A 226 10.59 -1.89 24.03
C ASP A 226 11.49 -1.16 25.06
N ASP A 227 12.48 -1.84 25.63
CA ASP A 227 13.52 -1.21 26.44
C ASP A 227 14.32 -0.17 25.63
N VAL A 228 14.75 -0.49 24.40
CA VAL A 228 15.46 0.47 23.53
C VAL A 228 14.54 1.65 23.13
N MET A 229 13.25 1.41 22.86
CA MET A 229 12.25 2.46 22.63
C MET A 229 11.94 3.29 23.90
N ARG A 230 12.27 2.80 25.10
CA ARG A 230 12.16 3.53 26.37
C ARG A 230 13.42 4.35 26.67
N TYR A 231 14.59 3.74 26.50
CA TYR A 231 15.90 4.34 26.75
C TYR A 231 16.22 5.48 25.79
N SER A 232 15.86 5.34 24.51
CA SER A 232 16.05 6.38 23.47
C SER A 232 15.34 7.70 23.76
N LYS A 233 14.28 7.69 24.60
CA LYS A 233 13.58 8.90 25.06
C LYS A 233 14.33 9.69 26.13
N ASN A 234 15.40 9.13 26.70
CA ASN A 234 16.21 9.75 27.77
C ASN A 234 17.72 9.50 27.55
N PRO A 235 18.31 9.98 26.43
CA PRO A 235 19.67 9.62 26.02
C PRO A 235 20.74 10.00 27.08
N ASP A 236 20.59 11.13 27.77
CA ASP A 236 21.48 11.56 28.87
C ASP A 236 21.55 10.56 30.05
N SER A 237 20.57 9.66 30.19
CA SER A 237 20.54 8.64 31.27
C SER A 237 20.89 7.23 30.79
N TYR A 238 20.73 6.93 29.49
CA TYR A 238 20.88 5.59 28.92
C TYR A 238 21.72 5.62 27.64
N ASN A 239 23.00 6.00 27.77
CA ASN A 239 23.94 6.08 26.65
C ASN A 239 23.99 4.77 25.85
N MET A 240 23.80 4.85 24.53
CA MET A 240 23.88 3.72 23.61
C MET A 240 25.19 3.76 22.83
N ILE A 241 25.81 2.59 22.63
CA ILE A 241 27.04 2.43 21.86
C ILE A 241 26.94 1.25 20.88
N CYS A 242 27.59 1.40 19.73
CA CYS A 242 27.90 0.31 18.82
C CYS A 242 29.43 0.08 18.80
N PHE A 243 29.87 -1.16 18.62
CA PHE A 243 31.29 -1.50 18.66
C PHE A 243 31.68 -2.69 17.78
N ASN A 244 32.85 -2.60 17.14
CA ASN A 244 33.48 -3.70 16.41
C ASN A 244 35.01 -3.52 16.29
N ALA A 245 35.72 -4.62 16.04
CA ALA A 245 37.18 -4.68 15.91
C ALA A 245 37.76 -3.99 14.65
N VAL A 246 36.96 -3.17 13.94
CA VAL A 246 37.39 -2.38 12.77
C VAL A 246 37.34 -0.88 13.09
N ARG A 247 36.29 -0.41 13.80
CA ARG A 247 36.07 1.00 14.10
C ARG A 247 36.35 1.38 15.56
N GLY A 248 36.37 0.41 16.47
CA GLY A 248 36.35 0.64 17.91
C GLY A 248 34.92 0.72 18.45
N SER A 249 34.73 1.45 19.55
CA SER A 249 33.40 1.78 20.09
C SER A 249 33.03 3.23 19.73
N TYR A 250 31.77 3.46 19.36
CA TYR A 250 31.24 4.76 18.95
C TYR A 250 29.82 4.96 19.48
N PRO A 251 29.45 6.20 19.87
CA PRO A 251 28.13 6.51 20.40
C PRO A 251 27.06 6.56 19.30
N VAL A 252 25.85 6.12 19.62
CA VAL A 252 24.71 6.07 18.71
C VAL A 252 23.44 6.63 19.34
N TYR A 253 22.52 7.11 18.52
CA TYR A 253 21.15 7.49 18.93
C TYR A 253 20.12 6.79 18.07
N LEU A 254 18.97 6.44 18.65
CA LEU A 254 17.88 5.86 17.88
C LEU A 254 17.10 6.95 17.14
N MET A 255 16.93 6.80 15.83
CA MET A 255 16.16 7.74 15.01
C MET A 255 14.66 7.69 15.27
N ASP A 256 14.15 6.55 15.75
CA ASP A 256 12.72 6.26 15.91
C ASP A 256 12.09 6.88 17.19
N GLY A 257 12.77 7.90 17.75
CA GLY A 257 12.29 8.71 18.87
C GLY A 257 11.39 9.88 18.44
N GLN A 258 10.78 10.56 19.43
CA GLN A 258 9.88 11.70 19.16
C GLN A 258 10.62 12.87 18.47
N PRO A 259 9.99 13.59 17.50
CA PRO A 259 10.66 14.63 16.71
C PRO A 259 11.20 15.81 17.52
N GLU A 260 10.58 16.13 18.66
CA GLU A 260 10.83 17.35 19.45
C GLU A 260 12.30 17.52 19.91
N PHE A 261 13.05 16.42 20.04
CA PHE A 261 14.46 16.46 20.45
C PHE A 261 15.45 16.82 19.33
N GLN A 262 15.01 17.03 18.09
CA GLN A 262 15.91 17.44 17.01
C GLN A 262 16.54 18.84 17.22
N HIS A 263 15.89 19.72 18.00
CA HIS A 263 16.37 21.09 18.24
C HIS A 263 17.47 21.23 19.30
N THR A 264 17.67 20.26 20.20
CA THR A 264 18.74 20.30 21.22
C THR A 264 20.07 19.67 20.76
N ARG A 265 20.25 19.54 19.43
CA ARG A 265 21.47 19.05 18.74
C ARG A 265 22.80 19.75 19.14
N ALA A 266 22.79 20.85 19.90
CA ALA A 266 24.01 21.53 20.37
C ALA A 266 24.53 21.04 21.76
N GLY A 267 23.66 20.68 22.71
CA GLY A 267 24.05 20.48 24.11
C GLY A 267 24.84 19.20 24.39
N LEU A 268 24.50 18.11 23.70
CA LEU A 268 25.12 16.79 23.88
C LEU A 268 26.62 16.77 23.55
N PHE A 269 27.06 17.55 22.54
CA PHE A 269 28.44 17.54 22.06
C PHE A 269 29.47 18.05 23.08
N GLN A 270 29.08 18.88 24.05
CA GLN A 270 30.01 19.35 25.09
C GLN A 270 30.21 18.34 26.23
N LYS A 271 29.15 17.66 26.70
CA LYS A 271 29.27 16.65 27.78
C LYS A 271 29.91 15.35 27.30
N ALA A 272 29.75 14.99 26.02
CA ALA A 272 30.25 13.75 25.44
C ALA A 272 31.78 13.57 25.52
N LYS A 273 32.56 14.65 25.60
CA LYS A 273 34.04 14.63 25.55
C LYS A 273 34.78 13.98 26.74
N HIS A 274 34.09 13.44 27.75
CA HIS A 274 34.74 12.99 29.00
C HIS A 274 34.49 11.54 29.44
N ASN A 275 33.69 10.72 28.72
CA ASN A 275 33.43 9.33 29.14
C ASN A 275 33.24 8.34 27.96
N TYR A 276 34.16 8.33 26.99
CA TYR A 276 34.21 7.29 25.96
C TYR A 276 35.40 6.35 26.11
N LEU A 277 35.14 5.07 25.83
CA LEU A 277 36.08 3.96 25.93
C LEU A 277 37.05 3.93 24.74
N ALA A 278 37.94 4.93 24.68
CA ALA A 278 39.23 4.73 24.03
C ALA A 278 40.02 3.63 24.78
N PRO A 279 40.84 2.82 24.10
CA PRO A 279 41.71 1.87 24.79
C PRO A 279 42.69 2.64 25.69
N PRO A 280 42.80 2.31 27.00
CA PRO A 280 43.77 2.95 27.87
C PRO A 280 45.19 2.60 27.45
N ASN A 281 46.11 3.57 27.55
CA ASN A 281 47.50 3.44 27.09
C ASN A 281 48.22 2.24 27.72
N LEU A 282 48.71 1.32 26.89
CA LEU A 282 49.73 0.34 27.27
C LEU A 282 51.11 1.00 27.19
N SER A 283 51.49 1.74 28.23
CA SER A 283 52.82 2.32 28.38
C SER A 283 53.73 1.42 29.22
N ILE A 284 54.69 0.76 28.58
CA ILE A 284 55.86 0.14 29.22
C ILE A 284 57.02 1.17 29.09
N PRO A 285 57.85 1.39 30.14
CA PRO A 285 58.48 2.70 30.34
C PRO A 285 59.70 2.97 29.45
N ALA A 286 59.81 4.21 29.00
CA ALA A 286 61.06 4.81 28.51
C ALA A 286 61.70 5.67 29.62
N PRO A 287 63.04 5.68 29.77
CA PRO A 287 63.72 6.56 30.71
C PRO A 287 63.81 8.01 30.19
N ASN A 288 63.80 8.95 31.16
CA ASN A 288 64.20 10.37 31.11
C ASN A 288 64.65 10.97 29.76
N PHE A 289 64.06 12.11 29.38
CA PHE A 289 64.64 13.43 29.71
C PHE A 289 63.59 14.55 29.59
N SER A 290 63.97 15.83 29.75
CA SER A 290 63.11 16.91 30.23
C SER A 290 63.27 18.26 29.49
N ILE A 291 62.47 19.28 29.89
CA ILE A 291 62.50 20.70 29.45
C ILE A 291 61.84 20.91 28.05
N GLY A 292 61.06 21.97 27.77
CA GLY A 292 60.55 23.08 28.59
C GLY A 292 59.71 24.08 27.77
N LEU A 293 58.89 24.91 28.43
CA LEU A 293 57.94 25.86 27.79
C LEU A 293 58.55 27.23 27.45
N ARG A 294 58.14 27.81 26.30
CA ARG A 294 57.86 29.26 26.01
C ARG A 294 57.51 29.44 24.50
N THR A 295 56.30 29.82 24.09
CA THR A 295 55.67 31.17 24.01
C THR A 295 56.27 32.15 23.00
N GLY A 296 55.47 32.66 22.05
CA GLY A 296 55.81 33.84 21.23
C GLY A 296 54.90 34.04 20.00
N ASP A 297 54.11 35.11 19.98
CA ASP A 297 53.44 35.68 18.79
C ASP A 297 54.27 36.85 18.24
N THR A 298 54.31 37.06 16.91
CA THR A 298 54.40 38.40 16.26
C THR A 298 54.36 38.32 14.71
N THR A 299 54.03 39.45 14.07
CA THR A 299 53.95 39.70 12.60
C THR A 299 54.79 40.97 12.26
N PRO A 300 54.73 41.65 11.08
CA PRO A 300 54.29 41.33 9.70
C PRO A 300 55.37 41.67 8.61
N GLY A 301 55.06 41.59 7.29
CA GLY A 301 56.00 42.04 6.22
C GLY A 301 55.45 42.12 4.77
N THR A 302 55.83 43.17 4.03
CA THR A 302 55.29 43.70 2.74
C THR A 302 55.74 43.05 1.40
N THR A 303 54.99 43.37 0.34
CA THR A 303 55.17 43.21 -1.15
C THR A 303 56.41 43.90 -1.78
N PRO A 304 56.71 43.83 -3.12
CA PRO A 304 56.19 43.04 -4.29
C PRO A 304 57.38 42.26 -4.97
N PRO A 305 57.71 42.24 -6.31
CA PRO A 305 57.01 42.39 -7.61
C PRO A 305 57.38 41.34 -8.75
N LEU A 306 56.93 41.63 -10.00
CA LEU A 306 57.43 41.21 -11.35
C LEU A 306 56.78 40.04 -12.14
N THR A 307 56.56 40.30 -13.44
CA THR A 307 56.18 39.40 -14.56
C THR A 307 57.23 39.44 -15.67
N PRO A 308 57.20 38.53 -16.68
CA PRO A 308 56.82 38.98 -18.03
C PRO A 308 56.21 37.93 -19.03
N ILE A 309 55.38 38.43 -19.98
CA ILE A 309 55.31 38.12 -21.44
C ILE A 309 55.01 36.64 -21.86
N SER A 310 53.79 36.28 -22.32
CA SER A 310 53.17 36.43 -23.68
C SER A 310 53.26 35.13 -24.54
N SER A 311 52.47 34.86 -25.59
CA SER A 311 51.33 35.53 -26.28
C SER A 311 50.39 34.41 -26.84
N ILE A 312 49.53 34.41 -27.89
CA ILE A 312 49.22 35.19 -29.13
C ILE A 312 47.68 35.10 -29.38
N ARG A 313 47.10 35.89 -30.30
CA ARG A 313 45.71 35.80 -30.81
C ARG A 313 45.67 36.08 -32.34
N PRO A 314 44.62 35.62 -33.05
CA PRO A 314 43.66 36.54 -33.72
C PRO A 314 42.18 36.12 -33.45
N SER A 315 41.10 36.93 -33.50
CA SER A 315 40.71 38.22 -34.14
C SER A 315 40.29 38.13 -35.62
N SER A 316 39.19 38.73 -36.14
CA SER A 316 38.25 39.75 -35.61
C SER A 316 36.93 39.85 -36.43
N SER A 317 35.98 40.72 -35.99
CA SER A 317 34.94 41.44 -36.80
C SER A 317 33.78 40.63 -37.44
N SER A 318 32.55 41.16 -37.67
CA SER A 318 31.96 42.53 -37.53
C SER A 318 30.41 42.52 -37.38
N SER A 319 29.83 43.60 -36.82
CA SER A 319 28.39 44.01 -36.90
C SER A 319 28.16 44.96 -38.11
N PRO A 320 27.01 45.67 -38.38
CA PRO A 320 25.72 45.88 -37.67
C PRO A 320 24.49 45.68 -38.65
N PRO A 321 23.29 46.35 -38.58
CA PRO A 321 22.61 47.19 -37.57
C PRO A 321 21.13 46.78 -37.25
N LEU A 322 20.38 47.65 -36.57
CA LEU A 322 18.99 47.46 -36.07
C LEU A 322 17.88 48.03 -36.99
N VAL A 323 16.86 47.20 -37.28
CA VAL A 323 15.47 47.50 -37.76
C VAL A 323 14.60 46.28 -37.35
N GLY A 324 13.31 46.33 -37.01
CA GLY A 324 12.34 47.44 -36.82
C GLY A 324 10.89 46.91 -36.71
N SER A 325 9.92 47.82 -36.52
CA SER A 325 8.44 47.71 -36.72
C SER A 325 7.66 46.41 -36.37
N GLU A 326 6.76 46.56 -35.39
CA GLU A 326 5.33 46.16 -35.40
C GLU A 326 4.87 44.70 -35.67
N VAL A 327 4.27 44.13 -34.61
CA VAL A 327 3.05 43.30 -34.53
C VAL A 327 2.56 42.54 -35.77
N ASP A 328 2.46 41.21 -35.63
CA ASP A 328 1.31 40.46 -36.17
C ASP A 328 1.03 39.21 -35.29
N PHE A 329 -0.23 38.78 -35.18
CA PHE A 329 -0.67 37.64 -34.34
C PHE A 329 -0.87 36.37 -35.17
N LEU A 330 -0.18 35.28 -34.83
CA LEU A 330 -0.45 33.92 -35.34
C LEU A 330 -0.33 32.88 -34.21
N PRO A 331 -1.05 31.74 -34.30
CA PRO A 331 -1.33 30.87 -33.15
C PRO A 331 -0.14 30.04 -32.67
N GLU A 332 -0.24 29.56 -31.42
CA GLU A 332 0.82 28.83 -30.71
C GLU A 332 1.25 27.54 -31.41
N THR A 333 2.36 27.60 -32.14
CA THR A 333 3.10 26.42 -32.56
C THR A 333 3.76 25.77 -31.34
N LEU A 334 3.30 24.59 -30.96
CA LEU A 334 3.89 23.76 -29.92
C LEU A 334 5.42 23.65 -30.07
N LEU A 335 6.15 24.28 -29.14
CA LEU A 335 7.61 24.14 -29.06
C LEU A 335 7.95 22.71 -28.60
N PRO A 336 8.85 21.98 -29.28
CA PRO A 336 9.30 20.68 -28.81
C PRO A 336 10.10 20.83 -27.51
N PRO A 337 9.94 19.93 -26.53
CA PRO A 337 10.66 20.03 -25.25
C PRO A 337 12.17 19.90 -25.47
N ALA A 338 12.91 20.94 -25.09
CA ALA A 338 14.36 20.98 -25.21
C ALA A 338 15.04 20.35 -23.99
N ASP A 339 15.30 19.04 -24.08
CA ASP A 339 16.49 18.39 -23.51
C ASP A 339 16.56 16.90 -23.95
N LEU A 340 17.25 16.65 -25.08
CA LEU A 340 17.60 15.29 -25.52
C LEU A 340 19.05 14.99 -25.12
N THR A 341 19.24 14.13 -24.13
CA THR A 341 20.56 13.59 -23.78
C THR A 341 21.03 12.60 -24.85
N PRO A 342 22.21 12.79 -25.47
CA PRO A 342 22.55 12.13 -26.74
C PRO A 342 23.11 10.70 -26.59
N HIS A 343 22.46 9.83 -25.81
CA HIS A 343 22.89 8.43 -25.63
C HIS A 343 21.77 7.36 -25.50
N THR A 344 20.59 7.59 -26.07
CA THR A 344 19.66 6.50 -26.47
C THR A 344 19.32 6.61 -27.97
N PRO A 345 19.33 5.51 -28.76
CA PRO A 345 19.15 5.61 -30.22
C PRO A 345 17.74 6.03 -30.68
N PHE A 346 16.72 5.84 -29.83
CA PHE A 346 15.34 6.16 -30.15
C PHE A 346 14.61 6.77 -28.94
N PRO A 347 13.95 7.93 -29.08
CA PRO A 347 13.12 8.50 -28.02
C PRO A 347 11.79 7.74 -27.91
N TRP A 348 11.69 6.88 -26.90
CA TRP A 348 10.49 6.10 -26.54
C TRP A 348 9.99 5.11 -27.60
N ARG A 349 9.10 4.20 -27.19
CA ARG A 349 8.68 3.00 -27.94
C ARG A 349 7.15 2.98 -28.00
N ARG A 350 6.57 2.93 -29.20
CA ARG A 350 5.11 2.97 -29.40
C ARG A 350 4.52 1.59 -29.16
N GLY A 351 3.68 1.47 -28.15
CA GLY A 351 3.14 0.19 -27.70
C GLY A 351 1.62 0.18 -27.59
N VAL A 352 1.04 -1.01 -27.80
CA VAL A 352 -0.31 -1.32 -27.31
C VAL A 352 -0.22 -2.50 -26.36
N ILE A 353 -0.90 -2.36 -25.22
CA ILE A 353 -1.31 -3.50 -24.39
C ILE A 353 -2.71 -3.87 -24.85
N ILE A 354 -2.88 -5.10 -25.35
CA ILE A 354 -4.21 -5.64 -25.65
C ILE A 354 -4.72 -6.27 -24.36
N ASP A 355 -5.82 -5.72 -23.84
CA ASP A 355 -6.49 -6.14 -22.62
C ASP A 355 -7.53 -7.23 -22.91
N CYS A 356 -7.20 -8.46 -22.55
CA CYS A 356 -8.09 -9.62 -22.56
C CYS A 356 -8.97 -9.66 -21.29
N TYR A 357 -9.58 -8.53 -20.93
CA TYR A 357 -10.49 -8.36 -19.80
C TYR A 357 -9.92 -8.76 -18.41
N ASP A 358 -8.64 -8.49 -18.15
CA ASP A 358 -8.05 -8.75 -16.83
C ASP A 358 -8.18 -7.55 -15.88
N SER A 359 -8.32 -7.83 -14.60
CA SER A 359 -8.30 -6.82 -13.53
C SER A 359 -6.91 -6.39 -13.10
N TYR A 360 -5.85 -6.93 -13.71
CA TYR A 360 -4.48 -6.56 -13.42
C TYR A 360 -3.78 -5.86 -14.60
N THR A 361 -4.40 -5.75 -15.79
CA THR A 361 -3.75 -5.22 -17.00
C THR A 361 -3.09 -3.86 -16.81
N ASN A 362 -3.75 -2.91 -16.13
CA ASN A 362 -3.19 -1.58 -15.88
C ASN A 362 -1.89 -1.62 -15.04
N ASN A 363 -1.70 -2.63 -14.18
CA ASN A 363 -0.49 -2.78 -13.37
C ASN A 363 0.78 -2.95 -14.22
N LEU A 364 0.66 -3.39 -15.48
CA LEU A 364 1.77 -3.50 -16.43
C LEU A 364 2.42 -2.13 -16.73
N LEU A 365 1.67 -1.03 -16.66
CA LEU A 365 2.21 0.32 -16.85
C LEU A 365 3.29 0.66 -15.82
N GLN A 366 3.19 0.13 -14.60
CA GLN A 366 4.19 0.33 -13.56
C GLN A 366 5.49 -0.46 -13.78
N LEU A 367 5.54 -1.36 -14.77
CA LEU A 367 6.74 -2.11 -15.12
C LEU A 367 7.68 -1.38 -16.10
N PHE A 368 7.22 -0.30 -16.74
CA PHE A 368 8.08 0.55 -17.56
C PHE A 368 9.09 1.35 -16.70
N GLU A 369 10.22 1.73 -17.28
CA GLU A 369 11.27 2.47 -16.58
C GLU A 369 11.02 3.99 -16.60
N GLN A 370 11.32 4.64 -15.47
CA GLN A 370 11.23 6.10 -15.34
C GLN A 370 12.52 6.74 -15.88
N GLU A 371 12.62 6.86 -17.20
CA GLU A 371 13.77 7.50 -17.88
C GLU A 371 13.82 9.04 -17.64
N THR A 372 12.75 9.66 -17.15
CA THR A 372 12.65 11.11 -16.90
C THR A 372 12.87 11.47 -15.43
N ASN A 373 13.51 12.62 -15.18
CA ASN A 373 13.84 13.11 -13.84
C ASN A 373 12.64 13.57 -12.98
N THR A 374 11.39 13.43 -13.44
CA THR A 374 10.18 13.88 -12.71
C THR A 374 9.01 12.92 -12.90
N PRO A 375 8.19 12.64 -11.86
CA PRO A 375 7.01 11.77 -11.96
C PRO A 375 6.03 12.17 -13.06
N ALA A 376 5.67 13.46 -13.15
CA ALA A 376 4.75 13.98 -14.16
C ALA A 376 5.28 13.84 -15.60
N GLY A 377 6.59 14.00 -15.79
CA GLY A 377 7.25 13.77 -17.09
C GLY A 377 7.16 12.31 -17.55
N PHE A 378 7.23 11.35 -16.63
CA PHE A 378 7.02 9.94 -16.93
C PHE A 378 5.58 9.66 -17.34
N ASP A 379 4.59 10.08 -16.54
CA ASP A 379 3.17 9.80 -16.82
C ASP A 379 2.70 10.44 -18.15
N ALA A 380 3.12 11.67 -18.43
CA ALA A 380 2.86 12.35 -19.70
C ALA A 380 3.53 11.67 -20.90
N THR A 381 4.75 11.13 -20.73
CA THR A 381 5.45 10.46 -21.84
C THR A 381 4.94 9.04 -22.06
N LEU A 382 4.57 8.31 -21.00
CA LEU A 382 3.99 6.97 -21.09
C LEU A 382 2.64 7.01 -21.81
N SER A 383 1.72 7.89 -21.39
CA SER A 383 0.41 8.07 -22.03
C SER A 383 0.46 8.61 -23.48
N ALA A 384 1.59 9.21 -23.88
CA ALA A 384 1.84 9.61 -25.26
C ALA A 384 2.35 8.48 -26.18
N HIS A 385 2.85 7.37 -25.62
CA HIS A 385 3.52 6.30 -26.38
C HIS A 385 2.94 4.88 -26.15
N VAL A 386 2.26 4.63 -25.04
CA VAL A 386 1.63 3.34 -24.72
C VAL A 386 0.13 3.55 -24.53
N ALA A 387 -0.67 2.74 -25.24
CA ALA A 387 -2.11 2.69 -25.09
C ALA A 387 -2.56 1.30 -24.61
N ILE A 388 -3.71 1.24 -23.93
CA ILE A 388 -4.39 -0.01 -23.55
C ILE A 388 -5.70 -0.07 -24.33
N LEU A 389 -5.90 -1.14 -25.11
CA LEU A 389 -7.11 -1.38 -25.93
C LEU A 389 -7.72 -2.71 -25.49
N ARG A 390 -9.04 -2.80 -25.30
CA ARG A 390 -9.66 -4.12 -25.04
C ARG A 390 -9.63 -5.00 -26.29
N ALA A 391 -9.55 -6.31 -26.07
CA ALA A 391 -9.41 -7.31 -27.14
C ALA A 391 -10.54 -7.29 -28.19
N ASP A 392 -11.70 -6.72 -27.87
CA ASP A 392 -12.89 -6.60 -28.70
C ASP A 392 -13.19 -5.15 -29.19
N GLN A 393 -12.43 -4.15 -28.70
CA GLN A 393 -12.74 -2.73 -28.87
C GLN A 393 -12.56 -2.22 -30.31
N ILE A 394 -11.83 -2.96 -31.14
CA ILE A 394 -11.49 -2.61 -32.52
C ILE A 394 -11.44 -3.88 -33.37
N SER A 395 -12.01 -3.85 -34.57
CA SER A 395 -11.99 -5.03 -35.43
C SER A 395 -10.58 -5.29 -35.99
N TRP A 396 -10.23 -6.56 -36.25
CA TRP A 396 -8.93 -6.91 -36.82
C TRP A 396 -8.57 -6.15 -38.11
N PRO A 397 -9.47 -5.94 -39.10
CA PRO A 397 -9.16 -5.13 -40.28
C PRO A 397 -8.76 -3.69 -39.94
N GLU A 398 -9.38 -3.07 -38.95
CA GLU A 398 -9.08 -1.70 -38.50
C GLU A 398 -7.80 -1.66 -37.68
N PHE A 399 -7.62 -2.59 -36.74
CA PHE A 399 -6.37 -2.73 -35.97
C PHE A 399 -5.17 -2.92 -36.89
N ARG A 400 -5.27 -3.83 -37.87
CA ARG A 400 -4.22 -4.12 -38.86
C ARG A 400 -3.86 -2.93 -39.75
N SER A 401 -4.81 -2.03 -40.03
CA SER A 401 -4.63 -0.92 -40.99
C SER A 401 -4.36 0.44 -40.34
N GLN A 402 -4.84 0.68 -39.12
CA GLN A 402 -4.76 1.98 -38.43
C GLN A 402 -3.79 1.91 -37.23
N VAL A 403 -3.94 0.90 -36.37
CA VAL A 403 -3.19 0.79 -35.11
C VAL A 403 -1.83 0.14 -35.32
N LEU A 404 -1.79 -1.10 -35.83
CA LEU A 404 -0.59 -1.91 -35.99
C LEU A 404 0.54 -1.22 -36.80
N PRO A 405 0.27 -0.49 -37.91
CA PRO A 405 1.31 0.22 -38.65
C PRO A 405 1.94 1.39 -37.89
N ASN A 406 1.39 1.75 -36.73
CA ASN A 406 1.93 2.75 -35.82
C ASN A 406 2.74 2.15 -34.65
N LEU A 407 2.75 0.83 -34.44
CA LEU A 407 3.38 0.22 -33.26
C LEU A 407 4.83 -0.21 -33.51
N ASP A 408 5.61 -0.17 -32.44
CA ASP A 408 6.94 -0.76 -32.33
C ASP A 408 6.90 -2.08 -31.52
N PHE A 409 5.91 -2.27 -30.63
CA PHE A 409 5.71 -3.52 -29.89
C PHE A 409 4.23 -3.75 -29.51
N VAL A 410 3.89 -4.99 -29.13
CA VAL A 410 2.61 -5.35 -28.52
C VAL A 410 2.84 -6.16 -27.23
N ILE A 411 2.03 -5.91 -26.20
CA ILE A 411 1.90 -6.80 -25.03
C ILE A 411 0.48 -7.37 -25.04
N LEU A 412 0.36 -8.69 -24.85
CA LEU A 412 -0.93 -9.35 -24.66
C LEU A 412 -1.07 -9.59 -23.15
N SER A 413 -2.10 -9.01 -22.54
CA SER A 413 -2.31 -9.09 -21.10
C SER A 413 -2.59 -10.52 -20.63
N PRO A 414 -2.61 -10.73 -19.30
CA PRO A 414 -3.41 -11.77 -18.68
C PRO A 414 -4.91 -11.70 -19.07
N GLY A 415 -5.70 -12.63 -18.56
CA GLY A 415 -7.16 -12.63 -18.72
C GLY A 415 -7.82 -13.86 -18.08
N PRO A 416 -9.15 -13.83 -17.90
CA PRO A 416 -9.94 -15.01 -17.58
C PRO A 416 -10.23 -15.84 -18.85
N GLY A 417 -10.66 -17.08 -18.65
CA GLY A 417 -11.14 -17.95 -19.73
C GLY A 417 -10.04 -18.78 -20.38
N SER A 418 -10.12 -18.97 -21.70
CA SER A 418 -9.28 -19.93 -22.44
C SER A 418 -8.94 -19.45 -23.86
N PRO A 419 -7.70 -19.60 -24.34
CA PRO A 419 -7.32 -19.20 -25.70
C PRO A 419 -7.96 -20.07 -26.80
N HIS A 420 -8.68 -21.13 -26.42
CA HIS A 420 -9.50 -21.92 -27.34
C HIS A 420 -10.90 -21.32 -27.55
N VAL A 421 -11.26 -20.25 -26.84
CA VAL A 421 -12.47 -19.44 -27.03
C VAL A 421 -12.07 -18.11 -27.68
N PRO A 422 -12.42 -17.86 -28.95
CA PRO A 422 -11.97 -16.65 -29.65
C PRO A 422 -12.40 -15.32 -28.99
N ALA A 423 -13.52 -15.31 -28.25
CA ALA A 423 -13.99 -14.14 -27.53
C ALA A 423 -13.09 -13.74 -26.34
N ASP A 424 -12.38 -14.68 -25.74
CA ASP A 424 -11.53 -14.44 -24.56
C ASP A 424 -10.19 -13.78 -24.96
N ILE A 425 -9.82 -13.80 -26.25
CA ILE A 425 -8.56 -13.25 -26.79
C ILE A 425 -8.74 -12.22 -27.91
N GLY A 426 -9.88 -12.21 -28.61
CA GLY A 426 -10.22 -11.23 -29.65
C GLY A 426 -9.08 -10.94 -30.64
N VAL A 427 -8.80 -9.64 -30.83
CA VAL A 427 -7.79 -9.13 -31.78
C VAL A 427 -6.35 -9.55 -31.44
N ALA A 428 -6.07 -10.00 -30.20
CA ALA A 428 -4.79 -10.64 -29.87
C ALA A 428 -4.62 -11.99 -30.59
N GLY A 429 -5.71 -12.75 -30.72
CA GLY A 429 -5.73 -14.01 -31.47
C GLY A 429 -5.51 -13.79 -32.97
N ASP A 430 -6.20 -12.81 -33.55
CA ASP A 430 -6.02 -12.44 -34.97
C ASP A 430 -4.59 -11.96 -35.26
N LEU A 431 -4.00 -11.15 -34.38
CA LEU A 431 -2.62 -10.71 -34.48
C LEU A 431 -1.64 -11.89 -34.47
N LEU A 432 -1.80 -12.82 -33.52
CA LEU A 432 -0.95 -14.00 -33.43
C LEU A 432 -1.08 -14.89 -34.68
N LEU A 433 -2.30 -15.15 -35.16
CA LEU A 433 -2.55 -15.90 -36.39
C LEU A 433 -1.92 -15.24 -37.63
N ALA A 434 -1.94 -13.91 -37.71
CA ALA A 434 -1.33 -13.16 -38.80
C ALA A 434 0.21 -13.14 -38.77
N LEU A 435 0.80 -13.27 -37.57
CA LEU A 435 2.25 -13.39 -37.35
C LEU A 435 2.78 -14.81 -37.56
N THR A 436 1.96 -15.85 -37.42
CA THR A 436 2.39 -17.26 -37.53
C THR A 436 2.00 -17.92 -38.86
N ALA A 437 1.30 -17.21 -39.74
CA ALA A 437 0.96 -17.66 -41.09
C ALA A 437 2.21 -17.96 -41.95
N LYS A 438 2.15 -19.04 -42.74
CA LYS A 438 3.27 -19.51 -43.61
C LYS A 438 3.76 -18.46 -44.60
N GLU A 439 2.84 -17.64 -45.10
CA GLU A 439 3.16 -16.37 -45.74
C GLU A 439 2.68 -15.28 -44.77
N LEU A 440 3.63 -14.51 -44.24
CA LEU A 440 3.37 -13.47 -43.24
C LEU A 440 2.38 -12.44 -43.79
N ALA A 441 1.19 -12.34 -43.18
CA ALA A 441 0.15 -11.41 -43.60
C ALA A 441 0.47 -9.95 -43.23
N ILE A 442 1.46 -9.74 -42.36
CA ILE A 442 1.91 -8.45 -41.81
C ILE A 442 3.42 -8.50 -41.57
N GLN A 443 4.06 -7.32 -41.46
CA GLN A 443 5.44 -7.23 -40.99
C GLN A 443 5.52 -7.79 -39.54
N PRO A 444 6.52 -8.63 -39.20
CA PRO A 444 6.71 -9.07 -37.83
C PRO A 444 6.89 -7.90 -36.87
N ILE A 445 6.34 -8.04 -35.67
CA ILE A 445 6.46 -7.08 -34.56
C ILE A 445 6.76 -7.86 -33.28
N PRO A 446 7.60 -7.35 -32.35
CA PRO A 446 7.81 -7.99 -31.06
C PRO A 446 6.52 -8.09 -30.24
N VAL A 447 6.24 -9.29 -29.72
CA VAL A 447 5.07 -9.57 -28.88
C VAL A 447 5.49 -10.24 -27.57
N LEU A 448 4.98 -9.74 -26.44
CA LEU A 448 5.08 -10.37 -25.13
C LEU A 448 3.69 -10.78 -24.64
N GLY A 449 3.42 -12.08 -24.56
CA GLY A 449 2.19 -12.63 -23.97
C GLY A 449 2.34 -12.95 -22.49
N ILE A 450 1.38 -12.58 -21.66
CA ILE A 450 1.42 -12.81 -20.20
C ILE A 450 0.20 -13.62 -19.80
N CYS A 451 0.37 -14.68 -19.01
CA CYS A 451 -0.69 -15.60 -18.57
C CYS A 451 -1.56 -16.10 -19.75
N LEU A 452 -2.79 -15.60 -19.93
CA LEU A 452 -3.64 -15.92 -21.09
C LEU A 452 -2.94 -15.59 -22.42
N GLY A 453 -2.22 -14.47 -22.53
CA GLY A 453 -1.42 -14.14 -23.71
C GLY A 453 -0.29 -15.13 -24.01
N HIS A 454 0.30 -15.74 -22.98
CA HIS A 454 1.29 -16.82 -23.14
C HIS A 454 0.63 -18.12 -23.61
N GLN A 455 -0.54 -18.44 -23.07
CA GLN A 455 -1.34 -19.61 -23.46
C GLN A 455 -1.86 -19.47 -24.90
N ALA A 456 -2.27 -18.28 -25.32
CA ALA A 456 -2.67 -17.97 -26.69
C ALA A 456 -1.52 -18.14 -27.69
N LEU A 457 -0.32 -17.67 -27.36
CA LEU A 457 0.88 -17.89 -28.16
C LEU A 457 1.15 -19.39 -28.37
N ALA A 458 1.06 -20.21 -27.32
CA ALA A 458 1.25 -21.65 -27.43
C ALA A 458 0.12 -22.34 -28.23
N ALA A 459 -1.13 -22.00 -27.96
CA ALA A 459 -2.32 -22.60 -28.57
C ALA A 459 -2.40 -22.36 -30.08
N LEU A 460 -2.18 -21.12 -30.52
CA LEU A 460 -2.29 -20.73 -31.93
C LEU A 460 -1.10 -21.20 -32.79
N LEU A 461 0.01 -21.62 -32.14
CA LEU A 461 1.12 -22.32 -32.77
C LEU A 461 0.95 -23.86 -32.75
N GLY A 462 -0.14 -24.39 -32.19
CA GLY A 462 -0.49 -25.82 -32.23
C GLY A 462 -0.21 -26.61 -30.94
N GLY A 463 0.28 -25.96 -29.88
CA GLY A 463 0.31 -26.55 -28.54
C GLY A 463 -1.10 -26.71 -27.97
N ARG A 464 -1.26 -27.58 -26.96
CA ARG A 464 -2.52 -27.70 -26.19
C ARG A 464 -2.42 -26.97 -24.86
N VAL A 465 -3.50 -26.29 -24.49
CA VAL A 465 -3.68 -25.74 -23.14
C VAL A 465 -4.59 -26.70 -22.35
N VAL A 466 -4.19 -26.99 -21.12
CA VAL A 466 -4.77 -28.02 -20.25
C VAL A 466 -4.94 -27.48 -18.83
N SER A 467 -5.72 -28.14 -17.98
CA SER A 467 -5.79 -27.81 -16.56
C SER A 467 -4.42 -27.96 -15.89
N SER A 468 -4.07 -26.99 -15.06
CA SER A 468 -2.86 -26.97 -14.23
C SER A 468 -2.86 -28.12 -13.21
N GLY A 469 -1.68 -28.68 -12.91
CA GLY A 469 -1.52 -29.77 -11.93
C GLY A 469 -1.84 -29.35 -10.50
N GLU A 470 -1.51 -28.10 -10.16
CA GLU A 470 -2.02 -27.40 -8.98
C GLU A 470 -2.65 -26.07 -9.41
N LEU A 471 -3.83 -25.74 -8.90
CA LEU A 471 -4.50 -24.47 -9.21
C LEU A 471 -3.96 -23.37 -8.27
N VAL A 472 -3.26 -22.40 -8.85
CA VAL A 472 -2.52 -21.38 -8.11
C VAL A 472 -3.10 -20.00 -8.37
N HIS A 473 -3.83 -19.48 -7.38
CA HIS A 473 -4.38 -18.12 -7.35
C HIS A 473 -3.74 -17.32 -6.21
N GLY A 474 -3.10 -16.19 -6.54
CA GLY A 474 -2.54 -15.24 -5.55
C GLY A 474 -1.36 -15.74 -4.73
N ARG A 475 -0.74 -16.86 -5.12
CA ARG A 475 0.41 -17.48 -4.42
C ARG A 475 1.68 -17.41 -5.28
N THR A 476 2.83 -17.32 -4.62
CA THR A 476 4.16 -17.35 -5.28
C THR A 476 4.57 -18.78 -5.62
N VAL A 477 4.98 -19.03 -6.86
CA VAL A 477 5.64 -20.29 -7.25
C VAL A 477 7.12 -20.06 -7.57
N PRO A 478 7.97 -21.09 -7.45
CA PRO A 478 9.32 -21.06 -8.00
C PRO A 478 9.31 -21.11 -9.53
N ILE A 479 10.19 -20.33 -10.16
CA ILE A 479 10.39 -20.27 -11.61
C ILE A 479 11.89 -20.46 -11.90
N GLN A 480 12.23 -21.54 -12.58
CA GLN A 480 13.58 -21.87 -13.04
C GLN A 480 13.72 -21.49 -14.51
N HIS A 481 14.59 -20.52 -14.82
CA HIS A 481 14.78 -19.98 -16.17
C HIS A 481 16.16 -20.30 -16.74
N ASN A 482 16.33 -20.15 -18.07
CA ASN A 482 17.61 -20.36 -18.76
C ASN A 482 18.47 -19.08 -18.88
N GLY A 483 17.88 -17.88 -18.73
CA GLY A 483 18.58 -16.59 -18.84
C GLY A 483 18.61 -15.97 -20.24
N THR A 484 17.80 -16.48 -21.17
CA THR A 484 17.65 -15.96 -22.54
C THR A 484 16.37 -15.13 -22.69
N GLY A 485 16.23 -14.40 -23.80
CA GLY A 485 15.06 -13.59 -24.10
C GLY A 485 14.75 -12.60 -22.97
N VAL A 486 13.51 -12.60 -22.48
CA VAL A 486 13.07 -11.72 -21.38
C VAL A 486 13.75 -12.00 -20.02
N PHE A 487 14.52 -13.09 -19.89
CA PHE A 487 15.32 -13.41 -18.70
C PHE A 487 16.81 -13.01 -18.82
N LYS A 488 17.18 -12.26 -19.88
CA LYS A 488 18.54 -11.70 -20.10
C LYS A 488 19.06 -11.00 -18.83
N GLY A 489 20.33 -11.24 -18.49
CA GLY A 489 20.97 -10.65 -17.30
C GLY A 489 20.55 -11.24 -15.94
N MET A 490 19.52 -12.07 -15.86
CA MET A 490 19.16 -12.80 -14.64
C MET A 490 20.03 -14.05 -14.46
N THR A 491 20.47 -14.36 -13.23
CA THR A 491 21.36 -15.50 -12.94
C THR A 491 20.62 -16.84 -13.02
N PRO A 492 20.84 -17.71 -14.03
CA PRO A 492 20.00 -18.90 -14.26
C PRO A 492 20.11 -19.99 -13.18
N ARG A 493 21.12 -19.92 -12.30
CA ARG A 493 21.26 -20.84 -11.16
C ARG A 493 20.40 -20.47 -9.96
N ARG A 494 19.66 -19.36 -10.02
CA ARG A 494 18.74 -18.93 -8.96
C ARG A 494 17.31 -19.10 -9.45
N VAL A 495 16.42 -19.41 -8.52
CA VAL A 495 14.99 -19.62 -8.76
C VAL A 495 14.28 -18.30 -8.49
N LEU A 496 13.59 -17.75 -9.49
CA LEU A 496 12.69 -16.59 -9.32
C LEU A 496 11.45 -17.03 -8.54
N HIS A 497 10.83 -16.11 -7.79
CA HIS A 497 9.53 -16.37 -7.15
C HIS A 497 8.52 -15.35 -7.65
N MET A 498 7.53 -15.83 -8.40
CA MET A 498 6.57 -14.99 -9.13
C MET A 498 5.14 -15.45 -8.82
N ILE A 499 4.18 -14.54 -8.88
CA ILE A 499 2.75 -14.83 -8.62
C ILE A 499 2.10 -15.50 -9.83
N ARG A 500 1.19 -16.44 -9.56
CA ARG A 500 0.26 -17.04 -10.52
C ARG A 500 -1.19 -16.73 -10.15
N TYR A 501 -2.03 -16.58 -11.18
CA TYR A 501 -3.50 -16.65 -11.06
C TYR A 501 -4.13 -17.65 -12.06
N ASN A 502 -3.32 -18.50 -12.72
CA ASN A 502 -3.78 -19.37 -13.80
C ASN A 502 -4.22 -20.76 -13.31
N SER A 503 -5.45 -21.14 -13.69
CA SER A 503 -5.98 -22.52 -13.56
C SER A 503 -5.60 -23.43 -14.73
N LEU A 504 -5.18 -22.84 -15.86
CA LEU A 504 -4.75 -23.53 -17.08
C LEU A 504 -3.23 -23.37 -17.29
N THR A 505 -2.61 -24.31 -18.00
CA THR A 505 -1.18 -24.33 -18.33
C THR A 505 -0.95 -24.94 -19.72
N VAL A 506 0.26 -24.80 -20.28
CA VAL A 506 0.62 -25.35 -21.59
C VAL A 506 1.19 -26.77 -21.43
N ASP A 507 0.68 -27.74 -22.20
CA ASP A 507 1.18 -29.12 -22.21
C ASP A 507 2.54 -29.20 -22.96
N PRO A 508 3.67 -29.41 -22.27
CA PRO A 508 4.99 -29.39 -22.90
C PRO A 508 5.20 -30.53 -23.90
N ALA A 509 4.44 -31.63 -23.81
CA ALA A 509 4.53 -32.75 -24.76
C ALA A 509 3.87 -32.43 -26.12
N THR A 510 3.23 -31.27 -26.25
CA THR A 510 2.49 -30.85 -27.46
C THR A 510 3.08 -29.63 -28.15
N LEU A 511 4.10 -29.01 -27.56
CA LEU A 511 4.69 -27.80 -28.11
C LEU A 511 5.32 -28.07 -29.50
N PRO A 512 5.08 -27.21 -30.49
CA PRO A 512 5.72 -27.30 -31.80
C PRO A 512 7.24 -27.07 -31.66
N SER A 513 7.99 -27.60 -32.63
CA SER A 513 9.46 -27.51 -32.64
C SER A 513 10.00 -26.08 -32.72
N GLU A 514 9.15 -25.15 -33.12
CA GLU A 514 9.38 -23.72 -33.35
C GLU A 514 9.39 -22.89 -32.05
N LEU A 515 8.88 -23.43 -30.94
CA LEU A 515 8.93 -22.84 -29.60
C LEU A 515 10.02 -23.51 -28.74
N ASP A 516 10.77 -22.71 -27.98
CA ASP A 516 11.64 -23.17 -26.90
C ASP A 516 11.01 -22.84 -25.53
N ILE A 517 11.10 -23.79 -24.61
CA ILE A 517 10.80 -23.58 -23.19
C ILE A 517 12.00 -22.88 -22.55
N VAL A 518 11.84 -21.61 -22.20
CA VAL A 518 12.89 -20.77 -21.59
C VAL A 518 12.78 -20.65 -20.07
N ALA A 519 11.63 -21.01 -19.50
CA ALA A 519 11.45 -21.19 -18.06
C ALA A 519 10.38 -22.25 -17.72
N VAL A 520 10.56 -22.93 -16.58
CA VAL A 520 9.63 -23.92 -16.01
C VAL A 520 9.44 -23.67 -14.51
N ASN A 521 8.39 -24.23 -13.91
CA ASN A 521 8.36 -24.45 -12.47
C ASN A 521 9.20 -25.72 -12.17
N PRO A 522 10.25 -25.65 -11.32
CA PRO A 522 11.10 -26.80 -11.03
C PRO A 522 10.46 -27.87 -10.13
N GLU A 523 9.28 -27.63 -9.55
CA GLU A 523 8.61 -28.56 -8.63
C GLU A 523 7.65 -29.53 -9.35
N ASP A 524 6.97 -29.08 -10.40
CA ASP A 524 5.98 -29.86 -11.19
C ASP A 524 6.37 -30.04 -12.68
N GLY A 525 7.28 -29.22 -13.20
CA GLY A 525 7.68 -29.20 -14.61
C GLY A 525 6.79 -28.35 -15.53
N GLU A 526 5.84 -27.58 -15.00
CA GLU A 526 4.94 -26.75 -15.81
C GLU A 526 5.69 -25.66 -16.58
N VAL A 527 5.22 -25.38 -17.80
CA VAL A 527 5.79 -24.35 -18.68
C VAL A 527 5.53 -22.96 -18.10
N MET A 528 6.61 -22.21 -17.83
CA MET A 528 6.53 -20.87 -17.22
C MET A 528 7.02 -19.76 -18.14
N GLY A 529 7.79 -20.09 -19.17
CA GLY A 529 8.27 -19.14 -20.18
C GLY A 529 8.51 -19.80 -21.52
N LEU A 530 8.02 -19.16 -22.59
CA LEU A 530 8.17 -19.59 -23.97
C LEU A 530 8.84 -18.50 -24.81
N GLN A 531 9.64 -18.91 -25.79
CA GLN A 531 10.22 -18.05 -26.81
C GLN A 531 10.13 -18.75 -28.17
N HIS A 532 9.76 -18.01 -29.21
CA HIS A 532 9.79 -18.52 -30.58
C HIS A 532 11.18 -18.38 -31.21
N LYS A 533 11.57 -19.35 -32.05
CA LYS A 533 12.95 -19.48 -32.56
C LYS A 533 13.37 -18.43 -33.59
N THR A 534 12.43 -17.95 -34.40
CA THR A 534 12.69 -17.02 -35.52
C THR A 534 11.89 -15.72 -35.43
N LEU A 535 10.56 -15.82 -35.27
CA LEU A 535 9.69 -14.68 -34.97
C LEU A 535 9.97 -14.10 -33.56
N PRO A 536 9.82 -12.78 -33.35
CA PRO A 536 10.09 -12.10 -32.06
C PRO A 536 8.92 -12.26 -31.06
N LEU A 537 8.50 -13.50 -30.81
CA LEU A 537 7.37 -13.84 -29.93
C LEU A 537 7.88 -14.45 -28.62
N TYR A 538 7.43 -13.90 -27.51
CA TYR A 538 7.81 -14.28 -26.16
C TYR A 538 6.57 -14.39 -25.28
N GLY A 539 6.62 -15.20 -24.22
CA GLY A 539 5.56 -15.14 -23.21
C GLY A 539 5.90 -15.80 -21.89
N VAL A 540 5.23 -15.38 -20.83
CA VAL A 540 5.37 -15.89 -19.45
C VAL A 540 4.02 -16.30 -18.85
N GLN A 541 3.96 -17.43 -18.15
CA GLN A 541 2.71 -17.94 -17.56
C GLN A 541 2.37 -17.26 -16.22
N PHE A 542 3.38 -16.76 -15.51
CA PHE A 542 3.23 -16.00 -14.27
C PHE A 542 2.99 -14.52 -14.53
N HIS A 543 2.62 -13.79 -13.48
CA HIS A 543 2.24 -12.37 -13.52
C HIS A 543 3.40 -11.48 -13.03
N PRO A 544 4.22 -10.90 -13.92
CA PRO A 544 5.31 -10.00 -13.54
C PRO A 544 4.82 -8.70 -12.87
N GLU A 545 3.58 -8.29 -13.13
CA GLU A 545 3.01 -7.03 -12.69
C GLU A 545 2.61 -7.01 -11.21
N SER A 546 2.25 -8.16 -10.63
CA SER A 546 1.73 -8.27 -9.24
C SER A 546 2.69 -7.69 -8.19
N ILE A 547 2.13 -7.04 -7.17
CA ILE A 547 2.89 -6.39 -6.06
C ILE A 547 3.92 -7.35 -5.43
N SER A 548 3.59 -8.64 -5.31
CA SER A 548 4.48 -9.63 -4.70
C SER A 548 5.57 -10.13 -5.67
N SER A 549 5.30 -10.22 -6.98
CA SER A 549 6.34 -10.49 -8.00
C SER A 549 7.40 -9.39 -8.02
N ARG A 550 6.98 -8.13 -7.88
CA ARG A 550 7.86 -6.95 -7.75
C ARG A 550 8.72 -6.96 -6.48
N ARG A 551 8.39 -7.78 -5.48
CA ARG A 551 9.07 -7.92 -4.18
C ARG A 551 9.84 -9.25 -4.04
N SER A 552 10.16 -9.92 -5.14
CA SER A 552 10.84 -11.22 -5.13
C SER A 552 12.25 -11.20 -4.50
N ASN A 553 12.78 -12.39 -4.17
CA ASN A 553 14.00 -12.62 -3.38
C ASN A 553 15.35 -12.14 -3.99
N TYR A 554 15.32 -11.28 -5.02
CA TYR A 554 16.49 -10.87 -5.81
C TYR A 554 17.08 -9.52 -5.40
N ASN A 555 16.39 -8.74 -4.55
CA ASN A 555 16.62 -7.29 -4.38
C ASN A 555 16.48 -6.49 -5.69
N ILE A 556 15.74 -7.04 -6.66
CA ILE A 556 15.47 -6.47 -7.98
C ILE A 556 13.98 -6.68 -8.26
N ASP A 557 13.32 -5.66 -8.80
CA ASP A 557 11.95 -5.77 -9.34
C ASP A 557 12.00 -6.62 -10.62
N ALA A 558 11.77 -7.93 -10.48
CA ALA A 558 11.92 -8.89 -11.56
C ALA A 558 10.92 -8.66 -12.71
N GLY A 559 9.74 -8.10 -12.40
CA GLY A 559 8.75 -7.69 -13.39
C GLY A 559 9.25 -6.54 -14.25
N LYS A 560 9.82 -5.49 -13.62
CA LYS A 560 10.50 -4.40 -14.36
C LYS A 560 11.64 -4.92 -15.23
N LEU A 561 12.46 -5.84 -14.72
CA LEU A 561 13.58 -6.39 -15.51
C LEU A 561 13.10 -7.25 -16.70
N ILE A 562 11.99 -7.99 -16.59
CA ILE A 562 11.35 -8.68 -17.72
C ILE A 562 10.90 -7.68 -18.80
N VAL A 563 10.20 -6.60 -18.40
CA VAL A 563 9.72 -5.59 -19.36
C VAL A 563 10.88 -4.78 -19.96
N ARG A 564 11.90 -4.44 -19.17
CA ARG A 564 13.15 -3.82 -19.65
C ARG A 564 13.83 -4.71 -20.70
N ASN A 565 14.02 -6.00 -20.41
CA ASN A 565 14.60 -6.95 -21.36
C ASN A 565 13.76 -7.08 -22.64
N PHE A 566 12.43 -6.97 -22.55
CA PHE A 566 11.56 -6.91 -23.72
C PHE A 566 11.72 -5.59 -24.50
N MET A 567 11.89 -4.44 -23.84
CA MET A 567 12.21 -3.17 -24.52
C MET A 567 13.58 -3.20 -25.22
N ASP A 568 14.60 -3.83 -24.61
CA ASP A 568 15.90 -4.08 -25.25
C ASP A 568 15.72 -4.93 -26.52
N ILE A 569 14.90 -5.99 -26.46
CA ILE A 569 14.56 -6.85 -27.61
C ILE A 569 13.82 -6.08 -28.72
N VAL A 570 12.94 -5.14 -28.35
CA VAL A 570 12.24 -4.26 -29.29
C VAL A 570 13.24 -3.37 -30.04
N ASP A 571 14.20 -2.77 -29.34
CA ASP A 571 15.24 -1.95 -29.97
C ASP A 571 16.17 -2.82 -30.84
N ASP A 572 16.68 -3.95 -30.34
CA ASP A 572 17.53 -4.89 -31.09
C ASP A 572 16.82 -5.35 -32.40
N PHE A 573 15.52 -5.66 -32.32
CA PHE A 573 14.71 -6.04 -33.49
C PHE A 573 14.60 -4.90 -34.52
N TRP A 574 14.31 -3.67 -34.09
CA TRP A 574 14.12 -2.54 -35.00
C TRP A 574 15.42 -1.93 -35.51
N VAL A 575 16.55 -2.12 -34.81
CA VAL A 575 17.90 -1.88 -35.36
C VAL A 575 18.19 -2.84 -36.53
N ALA A 576 17.83 -4.12 -36.39
CA ALA A 576 18.05 -5.11 -37.45
C ALA A 576 17.10 -4.97 -38.65
N ASN A 577 15.84 -4.57 -38.42
CA ASN A 577 14.79 -4.53 -39.46
C ASN A 577 14.49 -3.12 -40.01
N GLY A 578 15.07 -2.07 -39.44
CA GLY A 578 14.90 -0.68 -39.86
C GLY A 578 13.63 -0.02 -39.29
N ARG A 579 13.75 0.67 -38.16
CA ARG A 579 12.65 1.42 -37.53
C ARG A 579 12.20 2.61 -38.40
N PRO A 580 10.91 2.74 -38.76
CA PRO A 580 10.38 3.96 -39.34
C PRO A 580 10.43 5.11 -38.33
N GLN A 581 10.85 6.31 -38.76
CA GLN A 581 10.78 7.50 -37.89
C GLN A 581 9.31 7.85 -37.63
N ARG A 582 8.90 7.88 -36.36
CA ARG A 582 7.51 8.05 -35.91
C ARG A 582 7.46 9.09 -34.78
N LEU A 583 6.41 9.91 -34.78
CA LEU A 583 6.05 10.84 -33.69
C LEU A 583 5.36 10.06 -32.53
N PRO A 584 4.91 10.68 -31.42
CA PRO A 584 4.07 10.00 -30.43
C PRO A 584 2.82 9.32 -31.03
N LEU A 585 2.13 8.45 -30.28
CA LEU A 585 0.98 7.70 -30.82
C LEU A 585 -0.08 8.64 -31.43
N PRO A 586 -0.70 8.26 -32.57
CA PRO A 586 -1.73 9.08 -33.21
C PRO A 586 -2.87 9.41 -32.25
N LEU A 587 -3.53 10.56 -32.45
CA LEU A 587 -4.56 11.03 -31.52
C LEU A 587 -5.79 10.10 -31.52
N ASP A 588 -6.13 9.54 -32.68
CA ASP A 588 -7.10 8.45 -32.89
C ASP A 588 -6.75 7.21 -32.04
N VAL A 589 -5.56 6.60 -32.22
CA VAL A 589 -5.10 5.47 -31.38
C VAL A 589 -5.11 5.83 -29.89
N ARG A 590 -4.79 7.07 -29.50
CA ARG A 590 -4.86 7.51 -28.10
C ARG A 590 -6.29 7.75 -27.60
N LYS A 591 -7.24 8.17 -28.44
CA LYS A 591 -8.68 8.24 -28.10
C LYS A 591 -9.32 6.86 -27.95
N LEU A 592 -8.74 5.81 -28.56
CA LEU A 592 -9.13 4.41 -28.30
C LEU A 592 -8.60 3.86 -26.96
N CYS A 593 -7.66 4.53 -26.29
CA CYS A 593 -7.10 4.02 -25.02
C CYS A 593 -8.16 4.01 -23.90
N VAL A 594 -8.37 2.87 -23.24
CA VAL A 594 -9.34 2.67 -22.15
C VAL A 594 -9.12 3.62 -20.96
N LEU A 595 -7.89 4.11 -20.78
CA LEU A 595 -7.56 5.10 -19.74
C LEU A 595 -7.95 6.52 -20.15
N ASN A 596 -7.88 6.81 -21.45
CA ASN A 596 -8.20 8.12 -22.04
C ASN A 596 -9.69 8.29 -22.35
N THR A 597 -10.50 7.23 -22.27
CA THR A 597 -11.96 7.34 -22.23
C THR A 597 -12.41 7.90 -20.88
N VAL A 598 -12.12 9.19 -20.67
CA VAL A 598 -13.15 10.10 -20.18
C VAL A 598 -14.22 10.13 -21.27
N ASP A 599 -15.48 9.85 -20.92
CA ASP A 599 -16.56 9.91 -21.92
C ASP A 599 -16.59 11.30 -22.55
N SER A 600 -16.67 11.38 -23.88
CA SER A 600 -16.47 12.63 -24.64
C SER A 600 -17.57 13.68 -24.45
N ALA A 601 -18.45 13.50 -23.47
CA ALA A 601 -19.32 14.55 -22.91
C ALA A 601 -18.54 15.73 -22.29
N LEU A 602 -17.23 15.59 -22.06
CA LEU A 602 -16.32 16.69 -21.68
C LEU A 602 -15.41 17.18 -22.83
N ASP A 603 -15.55 16.67 -24.06
CA ASP A 603 -14.97 17.28 -25.27
C ASP A 603 -15.75 18.55 -25.68
N ASP A 604 -16.86 18.84 -24.99
CA ASP A 604 -17.54 20.14 -24.98
C ASP A 604 -16.70 21.18 -24.21
N SER A 605 -15.64 21.62 -24.88
CA SER A 605 -14.73 22.69 -24.46
C SER A 605 -15.44 23.94 -23.93
N SER A 606 -16.68 24.22 -24.38
CA SER A 606 -17.48 25.33 -23.87
C SER A 606 -17.77 25.24 -22.37
N ILE A 607 -17.78 24.04 -21.76
CA ILE A 607 -17.98 23.86 -20.32
C ILE A 607 -16.68 24.19 -19.55
N ILE A 608 -15.54 23.65 -20.01
CA ILE A 608 -14.25 23.80 -19.32
C ILE A 608 -13.72 25.24 -19.43
N GLU A 609 -13.88 25.90 -20.58
CA GLU A 609 -13.50 27.32 -20.74
C GLU A 609 -14.42 28.24 -19.92
N ASN A 610 -15.70 27.90 -19.71
CA ASN A 610 -16.64 28.64 -18.83
C ASN A 610 -16.61 28.21 -17.34
N LEU A 611 -15.64 27.38 -16.94
CA LEU A 611 -15.29 27.13 -15.53
C LEU A 611 -14.12 28.00 -15.06
N VAL A 612 -13.49 28.78 -15.95
CA VAL A 612 -12.44 29.74 -15.60
C VAL A 612 -13.02 30.92 -14.82
N ALA A 613 -12.61 31.05 -13.56
CA ALA A 613 -12.78 32.23 -12.71
C ALA A 613 -14.24 32.76 -12.56
N ARG A 614 -15.15 31.90 -12.09
CA ARG A 614 -16.42 32.36 -11.49
C ARG A 614 -16.17 32.89 -10.08
N ASP A 615 -16.81 34.01 -9.71
CA ASP A 615 -16.88 34.45 -8.31
C ASP A 615 -17.58 33.39 -7.45
N PRO A 616 -17.10 33.06 -6.24
CA PRO A 616 -17.84 32.20 -5.32
C PRO A 616 -19.18 32.84 -4.93
N ILE A 617 -20.26 32.08 -5.07
CA ILE A 617 -21.65 32.48 -4.75
C ILE A 617 -22.04 32.01 -3.34
N TYR A 618 -21.30 31.02 -2.82
CA TYR A 618 -21.47 30.45 -1.50
C TYR A 618 -20.16 30.49 -0.72
N SER A 619 -20.25 30.55 0.61
CA SER A 619 -19.14 30.30 1.54
C SER A 619 -19.57 29.24 2.54
N VAL A 620 -18.73 28.24 2.78
CA VAL A 620 -18.84 27.45 4.01
C VAL A 620 -18.51 28.37 5.18
N LYS A 621 -19.29 28.28 6.27
CA LYS A 621 -19.03 28.95 7.54
C LYS A 621 -18.91 27.92 8.66
N ARG A 622 -17.86 28.07 9.47
CA ARG A 622 -17.57 27.23 10.63
C ARG A 622 -17.92 27.95 11.93
N TYR A 623 -18.36 27.18 12.93
CA TYR A 623 -18.59 27.68 14.29
C TYR A 623 -18.22 26.60 15.33
N ASP A 624 -17.42 26.94 16.35
CA ASP A 624 -17.10 26.03 17.46
C ASP A 624 -18.27 25.98 18.46
N ILE A 625 -18.88 24.80 18.61
CA ILE A 625 -20.00 24.57 19.54
C ILE A 625 -19.57 23.85 20.83
N GLY A 626 -18.29 23.49 20.99
CA GLY A 626 -17.79 22.77 22.16
C GLY A 626 -18.03 23.52 23.48
N SER A 627 -18.00 24.86 23.45
CA SER A 627 -18.25 25.73 24.60
C SER A 627 -19.72 25.82 25.04
N ILE A 628 -20.67 25.46 24.17
CA ILE A 628 -22.12 25.47 24.46
C ILE A 628 -22.69 24.07 24.74
N ILE A 629 -21.90 23.01 24.53
CA ILE A 629 -22.29 21.63 24.83
C ILE A 629 -22.14 21.35 26.35
N PRO A 630 -23.13 20.72 27.01
CA PRO A 630 -23.03 20.36 28.43
C PRO A 630 -21.84 19.42 28.68
N SER A 631 -21.12 19.61 29.79
CA SER A 631 -19.87 18.88 30.07
C SER A 631 -20.00 17.35 30.05
N PHE A 632 -21.13 16.80 30.52
CA PHE A 632 -21.42 15.36 30.45
C PHE A 632 -21.67 14.84 29.02
N ALA A 633 -22.04 15.73 28.09
CA ALA A 633 -22.36 15.41 26.71
C ALA A 633 -21.18 15.59 25.73
N GLN A 634 -20.13 16.34 26.11
CA GLN A 634 -18.97 16.64 25.24
C GLN A 634 -18.27 15.39 24.68
N SER A 635 -18.25 14.27 25.42
CA SER A 635 -17.69 13.00 24.98
C SER A 635 -18.74 11.96 24.53
N ARG A 636 -20.00 12.38 24.34
CA ARG A 636 -21.17 11.51 24.09
C ARG A 636 -21.89 11.91 22.79
N PRO A 637 -21.35 11.55 21.61
CA PRO A 637 -21.99 11.84 20.32
C PRO A 637 -23.43 11.35 20.21
N ASP A 638 -23.77 10.26 20.90
CA ASP A 638 -25.13 9.72 20.97
C ASP A 638 -26.14 10.71 21.58
N LEU A 639 -25.76 11.49 22.59
CA LEU A 639 -26.61 12.52 23.19
C LEU A 639 -26.71 13.79 22.32
N ILE A 640 -25.63 14.14 21.62
CA ILE A 640 -25.62 15.28 20.69
C ILE A 640 -26.53 15.00 19.49
N PHE A 641 -26.44 13.80 18.92
CA PHE A 641 -27.33 13.34 17.85
C PHE A 641 -28.80 13.34 18.28
N GLU A 642 -29.12 12.77 19.44
CA GLU A 642 -30.47 12.68 19.99
C GLU A 642 -31.11 14.06 20.26
N ALA A 643 -30.31 15.05 20.68
CA ALA A 643 -30.79 16.42 20.95
C ALA A 643 -30.92 17.31 19.69
N THR A 644 -30.05 17.13 18.69
CA THR A 644 -29.90 18.07 17.55
C THR A 644 -30.44 17.54 16.23
N THR A 645 -30.33 16.24 15.98
CA THR A 645 -30.34 15.66 14.62
C THR A 645 -31.40 14.57 14.44
N TYR A 646 -31.64 13.75 15.47
CA TYR A 646 -32.59 12.64 15.37
C TYR A 646 -34.03 13.12 15.14
N SER A 647 -34.68 12.61 14.09
CA SER A 647 -36.09 12.87 13.79
C SER A 647 -36.73 11.68 13.07
N PRO A 648 -37.82 11.08 13.59
CA PRO A 648 -38.54 10.01 12.87
C PRO A 648 -39.38 10.52 11.69
N HIS A 649 -39.35 11.83 11.40
CA HIS A 649 -40.26 12.49 10.44
C HIS A 649 -39.54 13.36 9.40
N ALA A 650 -38.21 13.41 9.41
CA ALA A 650 -37.40 14.16 8.46
C ALA A 650 -36.11 13.40 8.12
N PRO A 651 -35.51 13.57 6.93
CA PRO A 651 -34.30 12.86 6.54
C PRO A 651 -33.09 13.28 7.40
N PHE A 652 -32.34 12.30 7.89
CA PHE A 652 -31.17 12.54 8.73
C PHE A 652 -30.03 11.55 8.44
N PHE A 653 -28.80 11.97 8.75
CA PHE A 653 -27.63 11.12 8.77
C PHE A 653 -26.82 11.29 10.06
N TRP A 654 -26.19 10.20 10.48
CA TRP A 654 -25.01 10.17 11.32
C TRP A 654 -23.99 9.22 10.67
N LEU A 655 -22.92 9.77 10.12
CA LEU A 655 -21.72 9.02 9.71
C LEU A 655 -20.78 8.97 10.92
N ASP A 656 -20.37 7.78 11.36
CA ASP A 656 -19.76 7.61 12.68
C ASP A 656 -18.51 6.73 12.70
N SER A 657 -17.36 7.33 13.06
CA SER A 657 -16.19 6.56 13.46
C SER A 657 -16.32 6.08 14.91
N ALA A 658 -17.26 5.16 15.15
CA ALA A 658 -17.53 4.55 16.46
C ALA A 658 -16.30 3.86 17.08
N ALA A 659 -15.35 3.40 16.25
CA ALA A 659 -14.08 2.79 16.66
C ALA A 659 -12.84 3.71 16.48
N ALA A 660 -13.03 5.04 16.39
CA ALA A 660 -11.94 6.00 16.15
C ALA A 660 -10.70 5.78 17.04
N ALA A 661 -9.60 5.36 16.42
CA ALA A 661 -8.33 5.10 17.09
C ALA A 661 -7.36 6.30 16.94
N PRO A 662 -6.56 6.64 17.97
CA PRO A 662 -5.50 7.62 17.83
C PRO A 662 -4.50 7.20 16.74
N GLY A 663 -4.33 8.04 15.71
CA GLY A 663 -3.44 7.79 14.58
C GLY A 663 -4.07 7.10 13.36
N ASP A 664 -5.29 6.56 13.44
CA ASP A 664 -6.02 6.10 12.25
C ASP A 664 -6.70 7.27 11.52
N LYS A 665 -5.95 7.96 10.64
CA LYS A 665 -6.43 9.17 9.92
C LYS A 665 -7.70 8.93 9.10
N TYR A 666 -7.98 7.68 8.76
CA TYR A 666 -9.13 7.29 7.94
C TYR A 666 -10.46 7.36 8.73
N ALA A 667 -10.42 7.26 10.07
CA ALA A 667 -11.57 7.17 10.95
C ALA A 667 -11.52 8.17 12.13
N ARG A 668 -11.25 9.45 11.82
CA ARG A 668 -11.06 10.53 12.82
C ARG A 668 -12.35 11.27 13.21
N PHE A 669 -13.35 11.31 12.34
CA PHE A 669 -14.49 12.23 12.47
C PHE A 669 -15.84 11.51 12.46
N SER A 670 -16.80 12.05 13.20
CA SER A 670 -18.22 11.73 13.01
C SER A 670 -18.99 12.97 12.55
N TYR A 671 -19.95 12.81 11.64
CA TYR A 671 -20.75 13.88 11.06
C TYR A 671 -22.24 13.59 11.24
N MET A 672 -23.00 14.61 11.62
CA MET A 672 -24.44 14.53 11.89
C MET A 672 -25.15 15.64 11.13
N GLY A 673 -26.26 15.34 10.47
CA GLY A 673 -27.06 16.35 9.78
C GLY A 673 -28.52 15.95 9.66
N LEU A 674 -29.38 16.96 9.83
CA LEU A 674 -30.82 16.89 9.68
C LEU A 674 -31.18 17.81 8.52
N THR A 675 -31.90 17.28 7.53
CA THR A 675 -32.29 18.02 6.32
C THR A 675 -33.81 17.90 6.09
N SER A 676 -34.28 18.47 4.98
CA SER A 676 -35.68 18.47 4.56
C SER A 676 -35.88 17.68 3.26
N PHE A 677 -37.12 17.28 2.97
CA PHE A 677 -37.39 16.36 1.83
C PHE A 677 -37.04 16.98 0.46
N ASP A 678 -37.19 18.30 0.31
CA ASP A 678 -36.72 19.10 -0.84
C ASP A 678 -35.21 18.99 -1.11
N ARG A 679 -34.43 18.54 -0.12
CA ARG A 679 -32.98 18.37 -0.17
C ARG A 679 -32.54 16.91 -0.34
N CYS A 680 -33.47 16.01 -0.69
CA CYS A 680 -33.16 14.62 -1.01
C CYS A 680 -33.28 14.34 -2.51
N ILE A 681 -32.35 13.53 -3.02
CA ILE A 681 -32.41 12.91 -4.35
C ILE A 681 -32.38 11.38 -4.22
N SER A 682 -33.10 10.69 -5.10
CA SER A 682 -33.14 9.22 -5.22
C SER A 682 -33.17 8.84 -6.69
N TYR A 683 -32.30 7.94 -7.12
CA TYR A 683 -32.22 7.42 -8.48
C TYR A 683 -32.69 5.97 -8.56
N ASP A 684 -33.38 5.64 -9.64
CA ASP A 684 -33.94 4.33 -9.94
C ASP A 684 -33.42 3.86 -11.31
N LEU A 685 -32.72 2.72 -11.32
CA LEU A 685 -32.04 2.15 -12.47
C LEU A 685 -33.00 1.45 -13.45
N SER A 686 -34.26 1.18 -13.05
CA SER A 686 -35.27 0.60 -13.95
C SER A 686 -35.92 1.63 -14.87
N SER A 687 -35.88 2.90 -14.46
CA SER A 687 -36.61 4.00 -15.09
C SER A 687 -35.75 5.20 -15.50
N ASP A 688 -34.46 5.23 -15.14
CA ASP A 688 -33.51 6.31 -15.39
C ASP A 688 -33.98 7.69 -14.90
N ARG A 689 -34.61 7.70 -13.72
CA ARG A 689 -35.18 8.88 -13.09
C ARG A 689 -34.45 9.26 -11.83
N VAL A 690 -34.08 10.54 -11.72
CA VAL A 690 -33.71 11.15 -10.45
C VAL A 690 -34.95 11.83 -9.87
N THR A 691 -35.54 11.19 -8.87
CA THR A 691 -36.65 11.73 -8.08
C THR A 691 -36.10 12.63 -6.98
N TYR A 692 -36.73 13.78 -6.76
CA TYR A 692 -36.31 14.79 -5.79
C TYR A 692 -37.52 15.48 -5.13
N GLY A 693 -37.30 16.03 -3.93
CA GLY A 693 -38.35 16.74 -3.20
C GLY A 693 -39.60 15.91 -2.97
N SER A 694 -40.78 16.53 -3.04
CA SER A 694 -42.08 15.86 -2.84
C SER A 694 -42.52 15.02 -4.05
N GLY A 695 -41.66 14.13 -4.54
CA GLY A 695 -41.95 13.23 -5.66
C GLY A 695 -41.90 13.88 -7.05
N LYS A 696 -41.21 15.02 -7.20
CA LYS A 696 -40.82 15.53 -8.52
C LYS A 696 -39.72 14.63 -9.10
N TYR A 697 -39.53 14.62 -10.41
CA TYR A 697 -38.42 13.89 -11.02
C TYR A 697 -37.89 14.60 -12.26
N ILE A 698 -36.61 14.37 -12.56
CA ILE A 698 -36.03 14.52 -13.89
C ILE A 698 -35.83 13.13 -14.51
N GLN A 699 -36.00 13.06 -15.82
CA GLN A 699 -35.59 11.92 -16.63
C GLN A 699 -34.17 12.22 -17.14
N LEU A 700 -33.22 11.29 -16.96
CA LEU A 700 -31.88 11.47 -17.53
C LEU A 700 -31.94 11.43 -19.07
N LYS A 701 -30.95 12.05 -19.72
CA LYS A 701 -30.85 12.07 -21.19
C LYS A 701 -30.47 10.67 -21.69
N GLU A 702 -30.83 10.36 -22.94
CA GLU A 702 -30.42 9.10 -23.57
C GLU A 702 -28.89 8.99 -23.61
N GLY A 703 -28.33 7.94 -22.99
CA GLY A 703 -26.89 7.74 -22.83
C GLY A 703 -26.24 8.46 -21.62
N ASP A 704 -26.98 9.27 -20.85
CA ASP A 704 -26.46 10.00 -19.68
C ASP A 704 -26.74 9.20 -18.39
N THR A 705 -25.69 8.82 -17.67
CA THR A 705 -25.77 8.03 -16.45
C THR A 705 -25.91 8.89 -15.20
N PHE A 706 -26.49 8.34 -14.12
CA PHE A 706 -26.53 9.03 -12.82
C PHE A 706 -25.13 9.41 -12.30
N TRP A 707 -24.10 8.63 -12.63
CA TRP A 707 -22.72 8.96 -12.29
C TRP A 707 -22.23 10.23 -13.00
N GLN A 708 -22.44 10.34 -14.31
CA GLN A 708 -22.07 11.53 -15.10
C GLN A 708 -22.90 12.76 -14.68
N TRP A 709 -24.19 12.56 -14.38
CA TRP A 709 -25.07 13.60 -13.82
C TRP A 709 -24.54 14.14 -12.47
N MET A 710 -24.16 13.24 -11.56
CA MET A 710 -23.65 13.59 -10.23
C MET A 710 -22.24 14.22 -10.30
N ASP A 711 -21.37 13.78 -11.21
CA ASP A 711 -20.03 14.37 -11.40
C ASP A 711 -20.12 15.81 -11.93
N ARG A 712 -20.98 16.09 -12.93
CA ARG A 712 -21.23 17.47 -13.41
C ARG A 712 -21.70 18.41 -12.30
N ILE A 713 -22.60 17.94 -11.43
CA ILE A 713 -23.10 18.72 -10.30
C ILE A 713 -22.02 18.92 -9.24
N GLN A 714 -21.21 17.91 -8.93
CA GLN A 714 -20.08 18.04 -8.01
C GLN A 714 -19.05 19.06 -8.52
N VAL A 715 -18.71 19.02 -9.82
CA VAL A 715 -17.79 19.97 -10.47
C VAL A 715 -18.32 21.40 -10.38
N ASP A 716 -19.56 21.66 -10.84
CA ASP A 716 -20.17 22.99 -10.83
C ASP A 716 -20.32 23.56 -9.41
N LEU A 717 -20.75 22.75 -8.43
CA LEU A 717 -20.80 23.17 -7.03
C LEU A 717 -19.42 23.50 -6.48
N SER A 718 -18.40 22.67 -6.73
CA SER A 718 -17.04 22.94 -6.22
C SER A 718 -16.40 24.21 -6.81
N ALA A 719 -16.82 24.62 -8.01
CA ALA A 719 -16.38 25.86 -8.65
C ALA A 719 -17.11 27.11 -8.12
N LEU A 720 -18.19 26.97 -7.35
CA LEU A 720 -19.05 28.07 -6.87
C LEU A 720 -18.97 28.32 -5.36
N VAL A 721 -18.19 27.52 -4.62
CA VAL A 721 -18.12 27.55 -3.15
C VAL A 721 -16.73 27.97 -2.66
N GLN A 722 -16.68 29.03 -1.85
CA GLN A 722 -15.52 29.35 -1.04
C GLN A 722 -15.45 28.43 0.19
N ILE A 723 -14.35 27.69 0.30
CA ILE A 723 -14.07 26.74 1.39
C ILE A 723 -13.17 27.39 2.45
N GLU A 724 -13.33 27.00 3.71
CA GLU A 724 -12.49 27.49 4.82
C GLU A 724 -11.14 26.73 4.86
N GLU A 725 -10.03 27.46 4.94
CA GLU A 725 -8.69 26.86 5.00
C GLU A 725 -8.48 26.04 6.29
N GLY A 726 -7.77 24.91 6.16
CA GLY A 726 -7.38 24.08 7.30
C GLY A 726 -8.48 23.19 7.90
N ALA A 727 -9.68 23.17 7.32
CA ALA A 727 -10.69 22.15 7.62
C ALA A 727 -10.43 20.85 6.84
N GLU A 728 -10.70 19.71 7.48
CA GLU A 728 -10.57 18.35 6.93
C GLU A 728 -11.95 17.69 6.82
N GLY A 729 -12.14 16.85 5.80
CA GLY A 729 -13.30 15.96 5.70
C GLY A 729 -14.53 16.60 5.05
N LEU A 730 -15.71 16.42 5.63
CA LEU A 730 -16.98 16.86 5.06
C LEU A 730 -17.32 18.30 5.46
N GLN A 731 -17.34 19.20 4.46
CA GLN A 731 -17.63 20.63 4.61
C GLN A 731 -18.91 21.02 3.85
N CYS A 732 -20.04 20.44 4.26
CA CYS A 732 -21.29 20.41 3.49
C CYS A 732 -21.14 19.69 2.13
N GLY A 733 -22.26 19.39 1.47
CA GLY A 733 -22.29 18.59 0.23
C GLY A 733 -23.27 17.42 0.31
N PHE A 734 -23.03 16.34 -0.41
CA PHE A 734 -23.93 15.19 -0.46
C PHE A 734 -23.55 14.10 0.54
N VAL A 735 -24.54 13.52 1.22
CA VAL A 735 -24.40 12.35 2.12
C VAL A 735 -25.39 11.27 1.72
N GLY A 736 -24.93 10.05 1.47
CA GLY A 736 -25.79 9.01 0.89
C GLY A 736 -25.04 7.77 0.40
N TYR A 737 -25.69 6.98 -0.45
CA TYR A 737 -25.19 5.70 -0.94
C TYR A 737 -25.34 5.51 -2.46
N PHE A 738 -24.43 4.70 -3.01
CA PHE A 738 -24.59 4.03 -4.29
C PHE A 738 -24.76 2.52 -4.00
N GLY A 739 -25.90 1.94 -4.38
CA GLY A 739 -26.18 0.51 -4.27
C GLY A 739 -25.40 -0.31 -5.30
N TYR A 740 -25.23 -1.60 -5.04
CA TYR A 740 -24.44 -2.50 -5.87
C TYR A 740 -24.87 -2.54 -7.34
N GLU A 741 -26.18 -2.42 -7.63
CA GLU A 741 -26.69 -2.47 -9.01
C GLU A 741 -26.29 -1.23 -9.85
N MET A 742 -25.77 -0.17 -9.21
CA MET A 742 -25.08 0.95 -9.90
C MET A 742 -23.84 0.50 -10.70
N LYS A 743 -23.43 -0.76 -10.57
CA LYS A 743 -22.44 -1.46 -11.41
C LYS A 743 -22.69 -1.28 -12.92
N VAL A 744 -23.96 -1.19 -13.33
CA VAL A 744 -24.38 -0.98 -14.73
C VAL A 744 -23.73 0.27 -15.34
N GLY A 745 -23.61 1.36 -14.57
CA GLY A 745 -22.98 2.60 -15.03
C GLY A 745 -21.47 2.69 -14.79
N SER A 746 -20.85 1.67 -14.17
CA SER A 746 -19.46 1.72 -13.70
C SER A 746 -18.54 0.65 -14.31
N LEU A 747 -19.08 -0.40 -14.92
CA LEU A 747 -18.30 -1.50 -15.51
C LEU A 747 -18.38 -1.46 -17.06
N PRO A 748 -17.34 -1.00 -17.77
CA PRO A 748 -17.29 -1.07 -19.23
C PRO A 748 -17.41 -2.52 -19.71
N GLY A 749 -18.27 -2.77 -20.71
CA GLY A 749 -18.54 -4.12 -21.21
C GLY A 749 -19.47 -4.96 -20.32
N TYR A 750 -20.03 -4.40 -19.25
CA TYR A 750 -21.16 -5.02 -18.56
C TYR A 750 -22.47 -4.69 -19.31
N ASP A 751 -22.86 -5.57 -20.22
CA ASP A 751 -24.26 -5.63 -20.61
C ASP A 751 -25.10 -5.94 -19.38
N ARG A 752 -26.18 -5.18 -19.19
CA ARG A 752 -27.20 -5.47 -18.18
C ARG A 752 -27.89 -6.78 -18.56
N ALA A 753 -27.35 -7.89 -18.06
CA ALA A 753 -28.06 -9.16 -17.96
C ALA A 753 -29.46 -8.87 -17.43
N SER A 754 -30.46 -9.62 -17.89
CA SER A 754 -31.82 -9.47 -17.37
C SER A 754 -31.88 -10.03 -15.95
N LEU A 755 -31.40 -9.22 -14.99
CA LEU A 755 -32.16 -8.96 -13.78
C LEU A 755 -33.61 -8.88 -14.23
N SER A 756 -34.40 -9.89 -13.89
CA SER A 756 -35.83 -9.71 -13.94
C SER A 756 -36.12 -8.48 -13.07
N ASP A 757 -36.91 -7.56 -13.61
CA ASP A 757 -37.65 -6.62 -12.77
C ASP A 757 -38.72 -7.44 -12.06
N SER A 758 -38.25 -8.21 -11.07
CA SER A 758 -39.07 -8.92 -10.13
C SER A 758 -39.97 -7.88 -9.50
N SER A 759 -41.28 -8.13 -9.51
CA SER A 759 -42.29 -7.16 -9.06
C SER A 759 -42.31 -6.96 -7.55
N ALA A 760 -41.18 -7.21 -6.88
CA ALA A 760 -40.92 -6.96 -5.48
C ALA A 760 -40.34 -5.54 -5.34
N PRO A 761 -40.93 -4.67 -4.48
CA PRO A 761 -40.37 -3.34 -4.24
C PRO A 761 -38.93 -3.41 -3.74
N HIS A 762 -38.03 -2.65 -4.36
CA HIS A 762 -36.67 -2.42 -3.88
C HIS A 762 -36.46 -0.97 -3.45
N ALA A 763 -35.45 -0.72 -2.61
CA ALA A 763 -34.98 0.62 -2.31
C ALA A 763 -34.36 1.27 -3.57
N PRO A 764 -34.28 2.62 -3.66
CA PRO A 764 -33.59 3.29 -4.75
C PRO A 764 -32.17 2.78 -4.94
N ASP A 765 -31.69 2.71 -6.19
CA ASP A 765 -30.36 2.19 -6.49
C ASP A 765 -29.25 3.17 -6.08
N ALA A 766 -29.54 4.47 -5.98
CA ALA A 766 -28.73 5.45 -5.29
C ALA A 766 -29.58 6.51 -4.58
N GLN A 767 -29.12 7.05 -3.46
CA GLN A 767 -29.88 8.05 -2.70
C GLN A 767 -28.99 8.95 -1.85
N PHE A 768 -29.22 10.26 -1.93
CA PHE A 768 -28.40 11.28 -1.24
C PHE A 768 -29.24 12.40 -0.62
N MET A 769 -28.72 12.95 0.48
CA MET A 769 -29.15 14.18 1.12
C MET A 769 -28.15 15.28 0.77
N PHE A 770 -28.63 16.47 0.38
CA PHE A 770 -27.80 17.67 0.36
C PHE A 770 -27.75 18.26 1.77
N ALA A 771 -26.57 18.16 2.40
CA ALA A 771 -26.26 18.62 3.74
C ALA A 771 -25.76 20.06 3.69
N ASP A 772 -26.68 21.02 3.64
CA ASP A 772 -26.38 22.45 3.70
C ASP A 772 -25.93 22.93 5.10
N ARG A 773 -26.15 22.11 6.13
CA ARG A 773 -25.69 22.28 7.52
C ARG A 773 -25.38 20.93 8.15
N LEU A 774 -24.37 20.88 9.00
CA LEU A 774 -24.00 19.67 9.74
C LEU A 774 -23.19 19.98 11.00
N ILE A 775 -23.16 19.03 11.92
CA ILE A 775 -22.31 19.02 13.10
C ILE A 775 -21.24 17.93 12.94
N ALA A 776 -19.98 18.29 13.14
CA ALA A 776 -18.82 17.40 13.12
C ALA A 776 -18.19 17.27 14.51
N TYR A 777 -17.69 16.08 14.82
CA TYR A 777 -16.93 15.77 16.03
C TYR A 777 -15.55 15.20 15.67
N ASP A 778 -14.49 15.85 16.15
CA ASP A 778 -13.12 15.38 16.02
C ASP A 778 -12.78 14.43 17.18
N HIS A 779 -12.69 13.13 16.91
CA HIS A 779 -12.39 12.14 17.95
C HIS A 779 -10.97 12.25 18.49
N TRP A 780 -10.05 12.95 17.82
CA TRP A 780 -8.69 13.16 18.32
C TRP A 780 -8.62 14.39 19.22
N ASN A 781 -9.08 15.54 18.73
CA ASN A 781 -9.02 16.81 19.47
C ASN A 781 -10.16 16.99 20.49
N LYS A 782 -11.21 16.16 20.42
CA LYS A 782 -12.43 16.24 21.25
C LYS A 782 -13.24 17.53 21.05
N THR A 783 -13.04 18.19 19.92
CA THR A 783 -13.72 19.44 19.52
C THR A 783 -14.99 19.15 18.72
N TRP A 784 -15.98 20.04 18.88
CA TRP A 784 -17.25 19.99 18.16
C TRP A 784 -17.42 21.22 17.29
N THR A 785 -17.75 21.02 16.02
CA THR A 785 -17.83 22.10 15.02
C THR A 785 -19.15 22.01 14.27
N ALA A 786 -19.88 23.12 14.19
CA ALA A 786 -20.99 23.28 13.27
C ALA A 786 -20.49 23.90 11.96
N PHE A 787 -20.98 23.39 10.83
CA PHE A 787 -20.75 23.93 9.49
C PHE A 787 -22.09 24.30 8.85
N GLY A 788 -22.10 25.35 8.03
CA GLY A 788 -23.24 25.72 7.19
C GLY A 788 -22.82 26.42 5.90
N LEU A 789 -23.50 26.10 4.80
CA LEU A 789 -23.28 26.69 3.49
C LEU A 789 -24.13 27.95 3.33
N VAL A 790 -23.48 29.12 3.32
CA VAL A 790 -24.15 30.43 3.29
C VAL A 790 -23.99 31.11 1.93
N ARG A 791 -25.07 31.67 1.39
CA ARG A 791 -25.12 32.48 0.17
C ARG A 791 -24.46 33.85 0.40
N THR A 792 -23.52 34.24 -0.44
CA THR A 792 -22.73 35.48 -0.31
C THR A 792 -23.06 36.55 -1.36
N GLY A 793 -23.73 36.19 -2.45
CA GLY A 793 -24.08 37.09 -3.56
C GLY A 793 -25.51 37.65 -3.52
N THR A 794 -25.76 38.67 -4.35
CA THR A 794 -27.10 39.18 -4.68
C THR A 794 -27.87 38.20 -5.58
N GLU A 795 -29.21 38.28 -5.55
CA GLU A 795 -30.11 37.26 -6.13
C GLU A 795 -30.02 37.09 -7.66
N ASP A 796 -29.51 38.09 -8.40
CA ASP A 796 -29.36 38.08 -9.87
C ASP A 796 -28.17 37.24 -10.41
N ARG A 797 -27.58 36.34 -9.61
CA ARG A 797 -26.44 35.50 -10.02
C ARG A 797 -26.87 34.14 -10.61
N ILE A 798 -25.98 33.56 -11.42
CA ILE A 798 -26.16 32.24 -12.04
C ILE A 798 -26.37 31.17 -10.96
N LYS A 799 -27.45 30.40 -11.08
CA LYS A 799 -27.76 29.27 -10.18
C LYS A 799 -26.88 28.06 -10.51
N PRO A 800 -26.46 27.24 -9.53
CA PRO A 800 -25.77 25.98 -9.80
C PRO A 800 -26.67 25.00 -10.55
N ILE A 801 -26.09 24.05 -11.28
CA ILE A 801 -26.82 23.04 -12.08
C ILE A 801 -27.87 22.31 -11.25
N LEU A 802 -27.57 21.98 -9.99
CA LEU A 802 -28.52 21.36 -9.06
C LEU A 802 -29.80 22.20 -8.85
N GLU A 803 -29.67 23.53 -8.70
CA GLU A 803 -30.83 24.43 -8.59
C GLU A 803 -31.59 24.56 -9.92
N GLN A 804 -30.89 24.49 -11.06
CA GLN A 804 -31.51 24.58 -12.38
C GLN A 804 -32.33 23.33 -12.73
N GLU A 805 -31.81 22.13 -12.44
CA GLU A 805 -32.47 20.87 -12.82
C GLU A 805 -33.44 20.33 -11.76
N THR A 806 -33.24 20.64 -10.47
CA THR A 806 -34.04 20.05 -9.36
C THR A 806 -34.79 21.08 -8.50
N GLU A 807 -34.72 22.38 -8.81
CA GLU A 807 -35.24 23.48 -7.98
C GLU A 807 -34.71 23.54 -6.51
N MET A 808 -33.83 22.61 -6.11
CA MET A 808 -33.33 22.45 -4.74
C MET A 808 -32.43 23.63 -4.35
N GLN A 809 -32.90 24.49 -3.44
CA GLN A 809 -32.16 25.66 -2.98
C GLN A 809 -30.83 25.30 -2.31
N VAL A 810 -29.71 25.57 -2.97
CA VAL A 810 -28.37 25.30 -2.44
C VAL A 810 -27.99 26.35 -1.40
N GLY A 811 -27.56 25.91 -0.21
CA GLY A 811 -27.19 26.81 0.89
C GLY A 811 -28.35 27.67 1.45
N MET A 812 -28.04 28.52 2.43
CA MET A 812 -29.00 29.36 3.16
C MET A 812 -28.51 30.81 3.33
N SER A 813 -29.35 31.69 3.88
CA SER A 813 -28.95 33.04 4.29
C SER A 813 -28.17 33.07 5.61
N ASP A 814 -27.41 34.14 5.85
CA ASP A 814 -26.67 34.37 7.11
C ASP A 814 -27.59 34.38 8.34
N SER A 815 -28.82 34.88 8.17
CA SER A 815 -29.88 34.89 9.19
C SER A 815 -30.38 33.49 9.53
N GLU A 816 -30.52 32.59 8.54
CA GLU A 816 -30.94 31.21 8.77
C GLU A 816 -29.84 30.39 9.47
N PHE A 817 -28.58 30.58 9.07
CA PHE A 817 -27.43 29.96 9.73
C PHE A 817 -27.33 30.42 11.20
N SER A 818 -27.47 31.72 11.44
CA SER A 818 -27.49 32.31 12.79
C SER A 818 -28.65 31.79 13.64
N GLY A 819 -29.85 31.65 13.05
CA GLY A 819 -31.02 31.09 13.71
C GLY A 819 -30.89 29.60 14.05
N TRP A 820 -30.27 28.82 13.17
CA TRP A 820 -29.98 27.39 13.39
C TRP A 820 -28.97 27.19 14.53
N LEU A 821 -27.91 28.01 14.61
CA LEU A 821 -26.99 28.01 15.74
C LEU A 821 -27.67 28.39 17.06
N GLU A 822 -28.71 29.23 17.04
CA GLU A 822 -29.49 29.57 18.23
C GLU A 822 -30.45 28.44 18.66
N ASP A 823 -31.08 27.72 17.73
CA ASP A 823 -31.84 26.49 18.07
C ASP A 823 -30.94 25.41 18.68
N ILE A 824 -29.71 25.24 18.17
CA ILE A 824 -28.69 24.37 18.77
C ILE A 824 -28.37 24.77 20.23
N LYS A 825 -28.12 26.08 20.49
CA LYS A 825 -27.92 26.58 21.87
C LYS A 825 -29.13 26.30 22.77
N GLN A 826 -30.35 26.47 22.26
CA GLN A 826 -31.57 26.21 23.03
C GLN A 826 -31.76 24.71 23.31
N ARG A 827 -31.42 23.82 22.38
CA ARG A 827 -31.42 22.36 22.57
C ARG A 827 -30.40 21.93 23.62
N PHE A 828 -29.17 22.45 23.55
CA PHE A 828 -28.16 22.18 24.57
C PHE A 828 -28.51 22.77 25.94
N SER A 829 -29.19 23.92 25.99
CA SER A 829 -29.71 24.50 27.24
C SER A 829 -30.83 23.63 27.85
N LYS A 830 -31.72 23.07 27.03
CA LYS A 830 -32.72 22.06 27.46
C LYS A 830 -32.05 20.78 27.95
N LEU A 831 -31.03 20.27 27.25
CA LEU A 831 -30.25 19.10 27.65
C LEU A 831 -29.51 19.34 28.98
N ALA A 832 -28.87 20.50 29.17
CA ALA A 832 -28.26 20.89 30.44
C ALA A 832 -29.28 20.94 31.59
N SER A 833 -30.50 21.45 31.32
CA SER A 833 -31.58 21.55 32.29
C SER A 833 -32.22 20.19 32.65
N ALA A 834 -32.18 19.23 31.74
CA ALA A 834 -32.60 17.84 31.98
C ALA A 834 -31.58 17.04 32.80
N GLY A 835 -30.31 17.47 32.80
CA GLY A 835 -29.20 16.78 33.48
C GLY A 835 -28.63 15.61 32.67
N GLU A 836 -27.65 14.91 33.24
CA GLU A 836 -27.11 13.69 32.64
C GLU A 836 -28.19 12.59 32.64
N PRO A 837 -28.54 12.00 31.49
CA PRO A 837 -29.53 10.92 31.45
C PRO A 837 -29.08 9.74 32.30
N ALA A 838 -29.96 9.27 33.19
CA ALA A 838 -29.69 8.13 34.05
C ALA A 838 -29.29 6.91 33.20
N SER A 839 -28.22 6.21 33.62
CA SER A 839 -27.73 4.99 32.96
C SER A 839 -28.89 4.04 32.64
N PRO A 840 -29.04 3.58 31.39
CA PRO A 840 -30.24 2.90 30.95
C PRO A 840 -30.49 1.64 31.79
N GLN A 841 -31.64 1.63 32.48
CA GLN A 841 -32.15 0.41 33.11
C GLN A 841 -32.41 -0.64 32.03
N SER A 842 -32.21 -1.92 32.40
CA SER A 842 -32.34 -3.12 31.55
C SER A 842 -33.33 -2.96 30.39
N GLN A 843 -32.82 -2.55 29.23
CA GLN A 843 -33.66 -2.29 28.06
C GLN A 843 -34.29 -3.57 27.55
N THR A 844 -35.55 -3.49 27.12
CA THR A 844 -36.16 -4.49 26.25
C THR A 844 -35.32 -4.65 25.00
N GLU A 845 -35.28 -5.88 24.46
CA GLU A 845 -34.44 -6.17 23.30
C GLU A 845 -34.91 -5.39 22.07
N PRO A 846 -34.07 -4.50 21.48
CA PRO A 846 -34.54 -3.51 20.50
C PRO A 846 -34.83 -4.09 19.11
N LEU A 847 -34.41 -5.32 18.85
CA LEU A 847 -34.67 -6.05 17.61
C LEU A 847 -35.22 -7.45 17.96
N PRO A 848 -36.52 -7.59 18.27
CA PRO A 848 -37.15 -8.85 18.67
C PRO A 848 -37.59 -9.69 17.46
N LEU A 849 -36.74 -9.77 16.42
CA LEU A 849 -37.02 -10.45 15.16
C LEU A 849 -35.94 -11.48 14.84
N SER A 850 -36.37 -12.64 14.38
CA SER A 850 -35.49 -13.69 13.83
C SER A 850 -35.38 -13.54 12.31
N PHE A 851 -34.20 -13.85 11.78
CA PHE A 851 -33.85 -13.70 10.37
C PHE A 851 -33.55 -15.07 9.74
N THR A 852 -34.03 -15.29 8.51
CA THR A 852 -33.81 -16.51 7.72
C THR A 852 -33.00 -16.21 6.47
N TYR A 853 -32.14 -17.14 6.03
CA TYR A 853 -31.36 -16.96 4.80
C TYR A 853 -32.20 -17.27 3.55
N ASP A 854 -32.27 -16.33 2.60
CA ASP A 854 -33.20 -16.36 1.45
C ASP A 854 -33.16 -17.70 0.66
N SER A 855 -31.97 -18.23 0.39
CA SER A 855 -31.78 -19.45 -0.43
C SER A 855 -31.78 -20.76 0.38
N GLY A 856 -31.69 -20.69 1.71
CA GLY A 856 -31.26 -21.83 2.54
C GLY A 856 -29.80 -22.27 2.29
N SER A 857 -29.30 -23.19 3.12
CA SER A 857 -27.88 -23.60 3.13
C SER A 857 -27.45 -24.36 1.88
N GLU A 858 -28.23 -25.35 1.45
CA GLU A 858 -27.76 -26.29 0.41
C GLU A 858 -27.73 -25.67 -0.99
N ALA A 859 -28.59 -24.68 -1.28
CA ALA A 859 -28.50 -23.88 -2.50
C ALA A 859 -27.24 -23.00 -2.51
N TYR A 860 -26.86 -22.44 -1.35
CA TYR A 860 -25.62 -21.68 -1.21
C TYR A 860 -24.38 -22.57 -1.39
N LYS A 861 -24.37 -23.77 -0.78
CA LYS A 861 -23.31 -24.78 -0.98
C LYS A 861 -23.18 -25.24 -2.44
N SER A 862 -24.32 -25.42 -3.12
CA SER A 862 -24.33 -25.72 -4.56
C SER A 862 -23.71 -24.58 -5.37
N SER A 863 -24.01 -23.33 -5.02
CA SER A 863 -23.44 -22.13 -5.65
C SER A 863 -21.94 -21.97 -5.36
N ILE A 864 -21.46 -22.33 -4.17
CA ILE A 864 -20.01 -22.43 -3.87
C ILE A 864 -19.36 -23.46 -4.81
N GLN A 865 -19.96 -24.64 -4.99
CA GLN A 865 -19.40 -25.67 -5.88
C GLN A 865 -19.37 -25.21 -7.35
N ALA A 866 -20.37 -24.46 -7.80
CA ALA A 866 -20.37 -23.84 -9.13
C ALA A 866 -19.28 -22.76 -9.27
N CYS A 867 -19.06 -21.91 -8.24
CA CYS A 867 -17.94 -20.98 -8.20
C CYS A 867 -16.59 -21.70 -8.37
N LYS A 868 -16.39 -22.83 -7.65
CA LYS A 868 -15.16 -23.62 -7.76
C LYS A 868 -14.97 -24.25 -9.14
N SER A 869 -16.04 -24.65 -9.83
CA SER A 869 -15.96 -25.09 -11.23
C SER A 869 -15.54 -23.94 -12.17
N HIS A 870 -16.18 -22.78 -12.09
CA HIS A 870 -15.79 -21.62 -12.91
C HIS A 870 -14.34 -21.19 -12.69
N ILE A 871 -13.85 -21.25 -11.45
CA ILE A 871 -12.44 -21.00 -11.12
C ILE A 871 -11.53 -22.08 -11.74
N ALA A 872 -11.91 -23.36 -11.68
CA ALA A 872 -11.13 -24.43 -12.28
C ALA A 872 -11.06 -24.35 -13.82
N ASP A 873 -12.15 -23.94 -14.46
CA ASP A 873 -12.24 -23.68 -15.90
C ASP A 873 -11.52 -22.38 -16.33
N GLY A 874 -10.89 -21.65 -15.39
CA GLY A 874 -10.13 -20.42 -15.66
C GLY A 874 -10.97 -19.15 -15.79
N ASN A 875 -12.30 -19.21 -15.62
CA ASN A 875 -13.18 -18.04 -15.80
C ASN A 875 -13.02 -16.97 -14.70
N SER A 876 -12.45 -17.30 -13.55
CA SER A 876 -12.25 -16.37 -12.42
C SER A 876 -11.13 -16.90 -11.50
N TYR A 877 -10.58 -16.03 -10.66
CA TYR A 877 -9.56 -16.35 -9.65
C TYR A 877 -10.16 -16.37 -8.24
N GLU A 878 -11.04 -15.39 -7.97
CA GLU A 878 -11.88 -15.29 -6.78
C GLU A 878 -13.30 -14.94 -7.22
N LEU A 879 -14.32 -15.47 -6.53
CA LEU A 879 -15.73 -15.07 -6.68
C LEU A 879 -16.29 -14.73 -5.29
N CYS A 880 -16.64 -13.47 -5.04
CA CYS A 880 -17.26 -13.08 -3.77
C CYS A 880 -18.76 -13.35 -3.78
N LEU A 881 -19.11 -14.61 -3.53
CA LEU A 881 -20.49 -15.10 -3.42
C LEU A 881 -21.14 -14.58 -2.13
N THR A 882 -22.40 -14.16 -2.25
CA THR A 882 -23.19 -13.57 -1.17
C THR A 882 -24.65 -14.03 -1.20
N GLY A 883 -25.41 -13.61 -0.19
CA GLY A 883 -26.86 -13.69 -0.11
C GLY A 883 -27.36 -12.85 1.06
N GLN A 884 -28.66 -12.94 1.37
CA GLN A 884 -29.27 -12.11 2.41
C GLN A 884 -29.98 -12.93 3.48
N PHE A 885 -29.93 -12.40 4.69
CA PHE A 885 -30.78 -12.79 5.81
C PHE A 885 -31.92 -11.78 5.93
N SER A 886 -33.15 -12.27 5.84
CA SER A 886 -34.36 -11.43 5.73
C SER A 886 -35.30 -11.64 6.92
N ALA A 887 -36.01 -10.58 7.32
CA ALA A 887 -37.06 -10.57 8.33
C ALA A 887 -38.16 -9.54 7.99
N SER A 888 -39.38 -9.76 8.47
CA SER A 888 -40.49 -8.82 8.31
C SER A 888 -40.71 -8.01 9.58
N ALA A 889 -40.77 -6.69 9.45
CA ALA A 889 -41.20 -5.77 10.51
C ALA A 889 -42.73 -5.55 10.51
N ARG A 890 -43.50 -6.13 9.59
CA ARG A 890 -44.96 -5.93 9.51
C ARG A 890 -45.64 -6.26 10.84
N GLY A 891 -46.26 -5.26 11.46
CA GLY A 891 -46.94 -5.38 12.75
C GLY A 891 -46.04 -5.16 13.98
N HIS A 892 -44.75 -4.90 13.78
CA HIS A 892 -43.78 -4.54 14.83
C HIS A 892 -43.44 -3.05 14.76
N ASN A 893 -43.50 -2.35 15.90
CA ASN A 893 -43.00 -0.99 16.02
C ASN A 893 -41.54 -1.02 16.49
N LEU A 894 -40.59 -0.89 15.56
CA LEU A 894 -39.16 -0.99 15.84
C LEU A 894 -38.54 0.39 16.09
N ASP A 895 -37.90 0.57 17.24
CA ASP A 895 -37.04 1.74 17.51
C ASP A 895 -35.67 1.52 16.86
N TYR A 896 -35.54 1.92 15.59
CA TYR A 896 -34.28 1.85 14.84
C TYR A 896 -33.13 2.62 15.50
N TRP A 897 -33.41 3.63 16.32
CA TRP A 897 -32.41 4.38 17.06
C TRP A 897 -31.93 3.60 18.29
N ALA A 898 -32.80 2.87 18.99
CA ALA A 898 -32.39 1.89 19.99
C ALA A 898 -31.59 0.73 19.36
N VAL A 899 -31.97 0.24 18.17
CA VAL A 899 -31.19 -0.76 17.41
C VAL A 899 -29.79 -0.24 17.09
N TYR A 900 -29.67 0.97 16.55
CA TYR A 900 -28.35 1.56 16.26
C TYR A 900 -27.52 1.78 17.53
N LYS A 901 -28.11 2.33 18.61
CA LYS A 901 -27.41 2.45 19.92
C LYS A 901 -26.87 1.10 20.41
N HIS A 902 -27.65 0.02 20.28
CA HIS A 902 -27.23 -1.33 20.64
C HIS A 902 -26.09 -1.85 19.74
N PHE A 903 -26.22 -1.68 18.41
CA PHE A 903 -25.22 -2.13 17.44
C PHE A 903 -23.89 -1.36 17.59
N ARG A 904 -23.94 -0.04 17.78
CA ARG A 904 -22.80 0.85 18.00
C ARG A 904 -21.96 0.44 19.21
N VAL A 905 -22.60 0.02 20.30
CA VAL A 905 -21.93 -0.41 21.53
C VAL A 905 -21.36 -1.82 21.42
N GLN A 906 -22.03 -2.74 20.71
CA GLN A 906 -21.57 -4.14 20.61
C GLN A 906 -20.58 -4.39 19.47
N ASN A 907 -20.67 -3.62 18.39
CA ASN A 907 -19.88 -3.78 17.17
C ASN A 907 -19.35 -2.40 16.66
N PRO A 908 -18.63 -1.62 17.50
CA PRO A 908 -18.06 -0.35 17.06
C PRO A 908 -17.12 -0.55 15.87
N ALA A 909 -17.25 0.30 14.86
CA ALA A 909 -16.53 0.21 13.59
C ALA A 909 -15.99 1.59 13.13
N SER A 910 -15.01 1.58 12.23
CA SER A 910 -14.35 2.78 11.72
C SER A 910 -15.25 3.64 10.82
N HIS A 911 -16.22 3.01 10.15
CA HIS A 911 -17.17 3.65 9.23
C HIS A 911 -18.61 3.14 9.49
N ALA A 912 -19.04 3.20 10.75
CA ALA A 912 -20.44 2.95 11.11
C ALA A 912 -21.33 4.10 10.61
N ALA A 913 -22.64 3.85 10.47
CA ALA A 913 -23.58 4.88 10.06
C ALA A 913 -25.02 4.59 10.50
N PHE A 914 -25.79 5.66 10.73
CA PHE A 914 -27.23 5.62 10.89
C PHE A 914 -27.86 6.68 9.98
N VAL A 915 -28.56 6.25 8.93
CA VAL A 915 -29.13 7.15 7.90
C VAL A 915 -30.58 6.77 7.66
N SER A 916 -31.48 7.76 7.57
CA SER A 916 -32.90 7.51 7.28
C SER A 916 -33.44 8.47 6.23
N PHE A 917 -34.13 7.90 5.25
CA PHE A 917 -34.89 8.61 4.21
C PHE A 917 -36.38 8.26 4.37
N PRO A 918 -37.15 8.98 5.23
CA PRO A 918 -38.52 8.59 5.55
C PRO A 918 -39.47 8.56 4.34
N MET A 919 -39.21 9.37 3.31
CA MET A 919 -40.03 9.44 2.10
C MET A 919 -40.03 8.13 1.30
N THR A 920 -38.88 7.47 1.20
CA THR A 920 -38.75 6.14 0.56
C THR A 920 -38.86 5.01 1.58
N GLN A 921 -39.14 5.31 2.85
CA GLN A 921 -39.17 4.34 3.96
C GLN A 921 -37.86 3.54 4.10
N THR A 922 -36.73 4.13 3.73
CA THR A 922 -35.40 3.50 3.76
C THR A 922 -34.65 3.93 5.03
N THR A 923 -34.13 2.98 5.82
CA THR A 923 -33.25 3.27 6.96
C THR A 923 -32.08 2.28 7.00
N ILE A 924 -30.87 2.80 7.18
CA ILE A 924 -29.60 2.09 7.07
C ILE A 924 -28.89 2.14 8.43
N ILE A 925 -28.58 0.96 8.98
CA ILE A 925 -27.94 0.76 10.29
C ILE A 925 -26.64 -0.01 10.04
N SER A 926 -25.54 0.71 9.81
CA SER A 926 -24.25 0.15 9.39
C SER A 926 -23.23 0.05 10.52
N CYS A 927 -22.52 -1.08 10.57
CA CYS A 927 -21.32 -1.29 11.37
C CYS A 927 -20.11 -1.67 10.48
N SER A 928 -19.96 -1.00 9.33
CA SER A 928 -18.88 -1.30 8.38
C SER A 928 -17.48 -0.92 8.93
N PRO A 929 -16.51 -1.84 8.93
CA PRO A 929 -15.11 -1.54 9.25
C PRO A 929 -14.29 -1.13 8.02
N GLU A 930 -14.81 -1.28 6.80
CA GLU A 930 -14.02 -1.28 5.56
C GLU A 930 -14.21 0.00 4.77
N LEU A 931 -13.10 0.70 4.52
CA LEU A 931 -13.04 1.87 3.63
C LEU A 931 -13.02 1.37 2.18
N PHE A 932 -14.06 1.69 1.41
CA PHE A 932 -14.03 1.49 -0.03
C PHE A 932 -13.02 2.46 -0.65
N ILE A 933 -13.24 3.77 -0.52
CA ILE A 933 -12.35 4.81 -1.05
C ILE A 933 -12.46 6.12 -0.26
N ARG A 934 -11.33 6.83 -0.14
CA ARG A 934 -11.23 8.20 0.38
C ARG A 934 -10.46 9.08 -0.61
N PHE A 935 -10.95 10.29 -0.80
CA PHE A 935 -10.34 11.37 -1.57
C PHE A 935 -9.99 12.52 -0.61
N ASP A 936 -8.72 12.89 -0.56
CA ASP A 936 -8.12 13.74 0.48
C ASP A 936 -7.01 14.64 -0.09
N GLY A 937 -6.24 15.31 0.76
CA GLY A 937 -5.22 16.28 0.37
C GLY A 937 -5.83 17.65 0.04
N ALA A 938 -5.15 18.44 -0.79
CA ALA A 938 -5.75 19.63 -1.38
C ALA A 938 -6.81 19.20 -2.40
N ASN A 939 -8.00 19.83 -2.39
CA ASN A 939 -9.09 19.63 -3.36
C ASN A 939 -9.38 18.16 -3.74
N GLY A 940 -9.37 17.24 -2.75
CA GLY A 940 -9.66 15.81 -2.93
C GLY A 940 -8.69 15.02 -3.83
N ARG A 941 -7.51 15.55 -4.16
CA ARG A 941 -6.62 14.98 -5.20
C ARG A 941 -5.88 13.69 -4.83
N GLN A 942 -5.82 13.28 -3.56
CA GLN A 942 -5.19 12.02 -3.12
C GLN A 942 -6.25 10.94 -2.87
N ALA A 943 -6.25 9.88 -3.69
CA ALA A 943 -7.04 8.67 -3.48
C ALA A 943 -6.36 7.72 -2.48
N ALA A 944 -7.16 7.05 -1.66
CA ALA A 944 -6.73 5.98 -0.76
C ALA A 944 -7.83 4.92 -0.57
N MET A 945 -7.46 3.63 -0.64
CA MET A 945 -8.35 2.48 -0.43
C MET A 945 -7.74 1.51 0.59
N LYS A 946 -8.56 0.89 1.45
CA LYS A 946 -8.12 -0.07 2.47
C LYS A 946 -8.97 -1.36 2.44
N PRO A 947 -8.74 -2.27 1.48
CA PRO A 947 -9.46 -3.54 1.44
C PRO A 947 -9.18 -4.40 2.67
N ILE A 948 -10.20 -5.13 3.13
CA ILE A 948 -10.09 -6.07 4.26
C ILE A 948 -10.46 -7.48 3.77
N LYS A 949 -9.47 -8.38 3.73
CA LYS A 949 -9.63 -9.82 3.45
C LYS A 949 -8.94 -10.61 4.56
N GLY A 950 -9.58 -11.69 4.99
CA GLY A 950 -9.24 -12.47 6.19
C GLY A 950 -9.56 -11.77 7.52
N THR A 951 -10.10 -12.51 8.49
CA THR A 951 -10.45 -11.96 9.82
C THR A 951 -10.39 -13.02 10.95
N LEU A 952 -9.38 -12.92 11.80
CA LEU A 952 -9.19 -13.78 12.97
C LEU A 952 -9.91 -13.24 14.21
N LYS A 953 -10.88 -14.00 14.73
CA LYS A 953 -11.58 -13.70 15.99
C LYS A 953 -10.62 -13.74 17.20
N ARG A 954 -10.55 -12.66 17.99
CA ARG A 954 -9.68 -12.53 19.17
C ARG A 954 -10.06 -13.53 20.27
N SER A 955 -9.09 -13.96 21.06
CA SER A 955 -9.33 -14.83 22.22
C SER A 955 -10.26 -14.15 23.23
N LYS A 956 -11.18 -14.92 23.82
CA LYS A 956 -12.06 -14.48 24.92
C LYS A 956 -11.22 -14.09 26.14
N CYS A 957 -11.72 -13.18 26.96
CA CYS A 957 -11.15 -12.94 28.29
C CYS A 957 -11.36 -14.18 29.17
N MET A 958 -10.34 -14.58 29.95
CA MET A 958 -10.51 -15.58 31.02
C MET A 958 -11.53 -15.13 32.08
N CYS A 959 -11.75 -13.81 32.19
CA CYS A 959 -12.69 -13.14 33.07
C CYS A 959 -14.15 -13.11 32.57
N SER A 960 -14.52 -13.88 31.54
CA SER A 960 -15.86 -13.88 30.93
C SER A 960 -16.39 -12.51 30.47
N GLY A 961 -15.50 -11.54 30.23
CA GLY A 961 -15.86 -10.18 29.79
C GLY A 961 -15.91 -9.12 30.89
N LEU A 962 -15.72 -9.49 32.16
CA LEU A 962 -15.68 -8.54 33.30
C LEU A 962 -14.61 -7.43 33.15
N CYS A 963 -13.63 -7.60 32.26
CA CYS A 963 -12.64 -6.57 31.91
C CYS A 963 -13.19 -5.39 31.09
N LYS A 964 -14.43 -5.47 30.58
CA LYS A 964 -15.13 -4.33 29.98
C LYS A 964 -15.80 -3.43 31.03
N LEU A 965 -15.89 -3.85 32.30
CA LEU A 965 -16.42 -3.03 33.40
C LEU A 965 -15.32 -2.12 33.99
N PRO A 966 -15.63 -0.87 34.39
CA PRO A 966 -14.66 0.06 35.00
C PRO A 966 -13.94 -0.51 36.23
N MET A 967 -14.58 -1.43 36.95
CA MET A 967 -14.11 -2.03 38.20
C MET A 967 -12.95 -3.04 38.03
N CYS A 968 -12.48 -3.34 36.81
CA CYS A 968 -11.54 -4.43 36.60
C CYS A 968 -10.11 -4.15 37.11
N GLY A 969 -9.64 -2.90 37.03
CA GLY A 969 -8.33 -2.48 37.54
C GLY A 969 -7.16 -3.29 36.99
N SER A 970 -6.25 -3.72 37.88
CA SER A 970 -5.04 -4.50 37.55
C SER A 970 -5.33 -5.78 36.76
N ARG A 971 -6.45 -6.46 37.02
CA ARG A 971 -6.84 -7.70 36.34
C ARG A 971 -7.08 -7.51 34.84
N LYS A 972 -7.32 -6.29 34.36
CA LYS A 972 -7.38 -6.01 32.91
C LYS A 972 -6.04 -6.27 32.23
N VAL A 973 -4.94 -5.84 32.84
CA VAL A 973 -3.57 -6.03 32.30
C VAL A 973 -3.23 -7.51 32.20
N GLU A 974 -3.54 -8.29 33.24
CA GLU A 974 -3.34 -9.75 33.27
C GLU A 974 -4.20 -10.46 32.21
N CYS A 975 -5.45 -10.03 32.05
CA CYS A 975 -6.37 -10.58 31.06
C CYS A 975 -5.94 -10.27 29.62
N ASP A 976 -5.54 -9.04 29.32
CA ASP A 976 -5.07 -8.67 27.99
C ASP A 976 -3.69 -9.27 27.67
N ALA A 977 -2.80 -9.45 28.66
CA ALA A 977 -1.56 -10.20 28.51
C ALA A 977 -1.81 -11.70 28.24
N SER A 978 -2.79 -12.31 28.91
CA SER A 978 -3.20 -13.71 28.65
C SER A 978 -3.83 -13.85 27.25
N ARG A 979 -4.74 -12.95 26.87
CA ARG A 979 -5.31 -12.89 25.51
C ARG A 979 -4.22 -12.73 24.46
N TYR A 980 -3.26 -11.84 24.66
CA TYR A 980 -2.12 -11.64 23.76
C TYR A 980 -1.26 -12.91 23.63
N LYS A 981 -1.01 -13.64 24.74
CA LYS A 981 -0.28 -14.91 24.69
C LYS A 981 -1.03 -15.98 23.87
N MET A 982 -2.34 -16.14 24.09
CA MET A 982 -3.18 -17.08 23.33
C MET A 982 -3.35 -16.67 21.86
N ASP A 983 -3.44 -15.38 21.58
CA ASP A 983 -3.57 -14.86 20.22
C ASP A 983 -2.24 -14.89 19.45
N LYS A 984 -1.06 -14.79 20.10
CA LYS A 984 0.24 -14.74 19.40
C LYS A 984 0.45 -15.90 18.42
N GLU A 985 0.10 -17.11 18.82
CA GLU A 985 0.25 -18.31 17.97
C GLU A 985 -0.84 -18.37 16.89
N ARG A 986 -2.08 -18.02 17.22
CA ARG A 986 -3.23 -17.98 16.30
C ARG A 986 -3.06 -16.92 15.21
N VAL A 987 -2.60 -15.72 15.60
CA VAL A 987 -2.20 -14.62 14.71
C VAL A 987 -1.03 -15.03 13.84
N ARG A 988 -0.02 -15.73 14.39
CA ARG A 988 1.09 -16.23 13.58
C ARG A 988 0.64 -17.24 12.53
N ALA A 989 -0.28 -18.14 12.86
CA ALA A 989 -0.86 -19.04 11.86
C ALA A 989 -1.59 -18.25 10.76
N PHE A 990 -2.56 -17.41 11.15
CA PHE A 990 -3.36 -16.58 10.24
C PHE A 990 -2.55 -15.65 9.31
N VAL A 991 -1.51 -14.98 9.82
CA VAL A 991 -0.63 -14.10 9.01
C VAL A 991 0.26 -14.89 8.04
N ASN A 992 0.44 -16.19 8.24
CA ASN A 992 1.19 -17.08 7.34
C ASN A 992 0.26 -18.06 6.60
N ASP A 993 -1.06 -17.81 6.59
CA ASP A 993 -2.02 -18.66 5.89
C ASP A 993 -1.99 -18.34 4.38
N PRO A 994 -1.72 -19.32 3.50
CA PRO A 994 -1.66 -19.09 2.05
C PRO A 994 -3.00 -18.70 1.41
N LYS A 995 -4.15 -19.01 2.03
CA LYS A 995 -5.47 -18.56 1.55
C LYS A 995 -5.66 -17.07 1.85
N GLU A 996 -5.56 -16.72 3.13
CA GLU A 996 -5.81 -15.37 3.65
C GLU A 996 -4.87 -14.32 3.01
N THR A 997 -3.61 -14.71 2.78
CA THR A 997 -2.61 -13.83 2.15
C THR A 997 -2.75 -13.72 0.64
N ALA A 998 -3.33 -14.73 -0.03
CA ALA A 998 -3.62 -14.71 -1.47
C ALA A 998 -4.89 -13.91 -1.80
N GLU A 999 -5.97 -14.07 -1.03
CA GLU A 999 -7.20 -13.27 -1.17
C GLU A 999 -6.90 -11.78 -1.00
N ASN A 1000 -6.14 -11.41 0.04
CA ASN A 1000 -5.77 -10.01 0.26
C ASN A 1000 -4.86 -9.45 -0.87
N LEU A 1001 -3.97 -10.29 -1.44
CA LEU A 1001 -3.15 -9.90 -2.59
C LEU A 1001 -3.97 -9.73 -3.88
N MET A 1002 -4.91 -10.64 -4.18
CA MET A 1002 -5.80 -10.52 -5.36
C MET A 1002 -6.55 -9.19 -5.34
N ILE A 1003 -7.15 -8.83 -4.21
CA ILE A 1003 -7.88 -7.56 -4.08
C ILE A 1003 -6.94 -6.35 -4.07
N ALA A 1004 -5.73 -6.47 -3.53
CA ALA A 1004 -4.73 -5.38 -3.57
C ALA A 1004 -4.22 -5.10 -4.99
N ASP A 1005 -3.98 -6.13 -5.80
CA ASP A 1005 -3.57 -5.99 -7.20
C ASP A 1005 -4.71 -5.47 -8.09
N LEU A 1006 -5.95 -5.90 -7.85
CA LEU A 1006 -7.17 -5.36 -8.48
C LEU A 1006 -7.35 -3.86 -8.17
N ILE A 1007 -7.27 -3.48 -6.89
CA ILE A 1007 -7.44 -2.07 -6.49
C ILE A 1007 -6.32 -1.18 -7.05
N ARG A 1008 -5.08 -1.70 -7.13
CA ARG A 1008 -3.97 -0.98 -7.76
C ARG A 1008 -4.23 -0.72 -9.24
N ALA A 1009 -4.77 -1.70 -9.97
CA ALA A 1009 -5.16 -1.53 -11.36
C ALA A 1009 -6.33 -0.54 -11.54
N ASN A 1010 -7.32 -0.54 -10.63
CA ASN A 1010 -8.42 0.45 -10.67
C ASN A 1010 -7.93 1.87 -10.38
N LEU A 1011 -7.00 2.09 -9.42
CA LEU A 1011 -6.43 3.43 -9.24
C LEU A 1011 -5.64 3.88 -10.49
N LEU A 1012 -4.98 2.96 -11.19
CA LEU A 1012 -4.28 3.27 -12.45
C LEU A 1012 -5.23 3.62 -13.62
N GLU A 1013 -6.55 3.47 -13.47
CA GLU A 1013 -7.54 3.99 -14.43
C GLU A 1013 -7.70 5.51 -14.36
N PHE A 1014 -7.28 6.17 -13.27
CA PHE A 1014 -7.51 7.61 -13.07
C PHE A 1014 -6.47 8.36 -12.23
N CYS A 1015 -5.45 7.68 -11.71
CA CYS A 1015 -4.31 8.28 -11.03
C CYS A 1015 -3.06 8.27 -11.92
N GLY A 1016 -2.12 9.18 -11.69
CA GLY A 1016 -0.81 9.14 -12.38
C GLY A 1016 -0.09 7.82 -12.10
N THR A 1017 0.44 7.14 -13.12
CA THR A 1017 1.08 5.82 -12.98
C THR A 1017 2.26 5.86 -12.00
N SER A 1018 2.97 6.99 -11.97
CA SER A 1018 4.05 7.31 -11.02
C SER A 1018 3.61 7.50 -9.57
N SER A 1019 2.33 7.82 -9.33
CA SER A 1019 1.77 8.15 -8.01
C SER A 1019 1.20 6.96 -7.24
N VAL A 1020 0.86 5.87 -7.95
CA VAL A 1020 0.15 4.73 -7.35
C VAL A 1020 1.11 3.82 -6.58
N ASP A 1021 0.93 3.69 -5.27
CA ASP A 1021 1.77 2.88 -4.38
C ASP A 1021 0.95 2.01 -3.42
N VAL A 1022 1.60 0.98 -2.86
CA VAL A 1022 1.07 0.03 -1.86
C VAL A 1022 1.89 0.12 -0.57
N PRO A 1023 1.76 1.23 0.20
CA PRO A 1023 2.51 1.46 1.44
C PRO A 1023 2.22 0.45 2.55
N LYS A 1024 1.11 -0.30 2.47
CA LYS A 1024 0.86 -1.50 3.28
C LYS A 1024 0.33 -2.63 2.41
N LEU A 1025 0.90 -3.82 2.55
CA LEU A 1025 0.38 -5.08 1.99
C LEU A 1025 0.25 -6.09 3.14
N ASN A 1026 -0.89 -6.79 3.23
CA ASN A 1026 -1.17 -7.84 4.21
C ASN A 1026 -0.85 -7.43 5.67
N ALA A 1027 -1.07 -6.15 6.01
CA ALA A 1027 -0.72 -5.63 7.34
C ALA A 1027 -1.80 -6.00 8.37
N LEU A 1028 -1.37 -6.56 9.49
CA LEU A 1028 -2.29 -6.96 10.57
C LEU A 1028 -2.79 -5.72 11.34
N GLU A 1029 -4.05 -5.33 11.14
CA GLU A 1029 -4.71 -4.32 11.97
C GLU A 1029 -5.55 -5.00 13.09
N THR A 1030 -5.54 -4.39 14.28
CA THR A 1030 -6.14 -4.96 15.50
C THR A 1030 -7.35 -4.15 15.95
N TYR A 1031 -8.53 -4.77 15.91
CA TYR A 1031 -9.79 -4.18 16.34
C TYR A 1031 -10.21 -4.73 17.72
N GLU A 1032 -11.33 -4.25 18.28
CA GLU A 1032 -11.74 -4.63 19.64
C GLU A 1032 -11.95 -6.15 19.80
N ASN A 1033 -12.60 -6.77 18.80
CA ASN A 1033 -13.07 -8.16 18.84
C ASN A 1033 -12.41 -9.08 17.78
N VAL A 1034 -11.69 -8.53 16.80
CA VAL A 1034 -11.02 -9.27 15.70
C VAL A 1034 -9.63 -8.69 15.38
N TYR A 1035 -8.77 -9.49 14.74
CA TYR A 1035 -7.67 -9.02 13.90
C TYR A 1035 -8.06 -9.22 12.43
N SER A 1036 -7.55 -8.40 11.52
CA SER A 1036 -7.76 -8.58 10.07
C SER A 1036 -6.50 -8.25 9.30
N LEU A 1037 -6.32 -8.84 8.11
CA LEU A 1037 -5.28 -8.37 7.18
C LEU A 1037 -5.85 -7.21 6.38
N VAL A 1038 -5.08 -6.13 6.30
CA VAL A 1038 -5.48 -4.88 5.66
C VAL A 1038 -4.34 -4.41 4.78
N SER A 1039 -4.63 -4.21 3.50
CA SER A 1039 -3.72 -3.51 2.60
C SER A 1039 -4.09 -2.03 2.53
N THR A 1040 -3.18 -1.19 2.05
CA THR A 1040 -3.43 0.23 1.83
C THR A 1040 -2.78 0.61 0.52
N ILE A 1041 -3.60 1.06 -0.41
CA ILE A 1041 -3.23 1.45 -1.77
C ILE A 1041 -3.61 2.93 -1.92
N THR A 1042 -2.71 3.73 -2.49
CA THR A 1042 -2.86 5.19 -2.62
C THR A 1042 -2.45 5.65 -4.01
N GLY A 1043 -3.00 6.76 -4.49
CA GLY A 1043 -2.63 7.41 -5.75
C GLY A 1043 -3.02 8.89 -5.78
N GLU A 1044 -2.54 9.64 -6.77
CA GLU A 1044 -2.90 11.04 -7.03
C GLU A 1044 -3.65 11.14 -8.37
N LEU A 1045 -4.83 11.75 -8.35
CA LEU A 1045 -5.75 11.82 -9.49
C LEU A 1045 -5.12 12.56 -10.68
N LEU A 1046 -5.37 12.08 -11.90
CA LEU A 1046 -5.08 12.78 -13.15
C LEU A 1046 -5.88 14.10 -13.23
N PRO A 1047 -5.30 15.23 -13.67
CA PRO A 1047 -5.93 16.56 -13.56
C PRO A 1047 -7.36 16.68 -14.10
N SER A 1048 -7.70 15.91 -15.14
CA SER A 1048 -9.01 15.89 -15.80
C SER A 1048 -10.08 15.04 -15.10
N VAL A 1049 -9.77 14.36 -13.99
CA VAL A 1049 -10.71 13.44 -13.31
C VAL A 1049 -11.26 14.04 -12.03
N GLY A 1050 -12.59 14.06 -11.90
CA GLY A 1050 -13.34 14.40 -10.69
C GLY A 1050 -13.45 13.25 -9.70
N THR A 1051 -13.89 13.51 -8.47
CA THR A 1051 -13.94 12.48 -7.42
C THR A 1051 -15.16 11.56 -7.53
N VAL A 1052 -16.25 11.96 -8.20
CA VAL A 1052 -17.36 11.04 -8.51
C VAL A 1052 -16.94 10.05 -9.60
N GLU A 1053 -16.27 10.52 -10.65
CA GLU A 1053 -15.66 9.65 -11.67
C GLU A 1053 -14.62 8.67 -11.09
N GLY A 1054 -13.82 9.12 -10.12
CA GLY A 1054 -12.90 8.25 -9.36
C GLY A 1054 -13.62 7.20 -8.49
N VAL A 1055 -14.76 7.54 -7.87
CA VAL A 1055 -15.63 6.56 -7.19
C VAL A 1055 -16.17 5.54 -8.21
N ARG A 1056 -16.63 6.01 -9.37
CA ARG A 1056 -17.22 5.19 -10.44
C ARG A 1056 -16.24 4.14 -10.95
N ARG A 1057 -15.03 4.52 -11.40
CA ARG A 1057 -14.01 3.58 -11.94
C ARG A 1057 -13.65 2.48 -10.94
N CYS A 1058 -13.63 2.80 -9.64
CA CYS A 1058 -13.42 1.79 -8.59
C CYS A 1058 -14.63 0.87 -8.32
N PHE A 1059 -15.85 1.21 -8.76
CA PHE A 1059 -17.11 0.57 -8.34
C PHE A 1059 -17.48 -0.67 -9.19
N PRO A 1060 -18.11 -1.71 -8.62
CA PRO A 1060 -18.32 -1.96 -7.20
C PRO A 1060 -17.03 -2.29 -6.44
N PRO A 1061 -17.04 -2.26 -5.10
CA PRO A 1061 -15.89 -2.62 -4.27
C PRO A 1061 -15.29 -3.99 -4.64
N GLY A 1062 -13.99 -4.01 -4.91
CA GLY A 1062 -13.27 -5.23 -5.32
C GLY A 1062 -13.43 -6.38 -4.32
N SER A 1063 -13.38 -6.08 -3.01
CA SER A 1063 -13.57 -7.07 -1.94
C SER A 1063 -14.96 -7.73 -1.93
N MET A 1064 -15.95 -7.13 -2.59
CA MET A 1064 -17.32 -7.64 -2.71
C MET A 1064 -17.67 -8.19 -4.11
N THR A 1065 -16.70 -8.29 -5.03
CA THR A 1065 -16.94 -8.77 -6.41
C THR A 1065 -16.10 -10.01 -6.70
N GLY A 1066 -14.80 -9.82 -6.96
CA GLY A 1066 -13.89 -10.89 -7.36
C GLY A 1066 -12.87 -10.39 -8.37
N ALA A 1067 -12.08 -11.31 -8.91
CA ALA A 1067 -11.10 -11.02 -9.94
C ALA A 1067 -11.10 -12.12 -11.01
N PRO A 1068 -11.14 -11.78 -12.32
CA PRO A 1068 -11.30 -10.44 -12.89
C PRO A 1068 -12.72 -9.85 -12.74
N LYS A 1069 -12.83 -8.61 -12.23
CA LYS A 1069 -14.06 -7.95 -11.74
C LYS A 1069 -15.27 -8.11 -12.67
N LEU A 1070 -15.16 -7.73 -13.95
CA LEU A 1070 -16.27 -7.80 -14.90
C LEU A 1070 -16.81 -9.23 -15.04
N ARG A 1071 -15.91 -10.19 -15.29
CA ARG A 1071 -16.27 -11.60 -15.46
C ARG A 1071 -16.80 -12.20 -14.15
N SER A 1072 -16.21 -11.86 -13.02
CA SER A 1072 -16.72 -12.26 -11.70
C SER A 1072 -18.14 -11.76 -11.44
N VAL A 1073 -18.47 -10.51 -11.79
CA VAL A 1073 -19.82 -9.94 -11.63
C VAL A 1073 -20.83 -10.64 -12.56
N GLN A 1074 -20.49 -10.85 -13.84
CA GLN A 1074 -21.32 -11.60 -14.79
C GLN A 1074 -21.65 -13.02 -14.30
N LEU A 1075 -20.68 -13.70 -13.69
CA LEU A 1075 -20.88 -15.04 -13.11
C LEU A 1075 -21.75 -14.97 -11.83
N LEU A 1076 -21.52 -13.99 -10.96
CA LEU A 1076 -22.29 -13.81 -9.73
C LEU A 1076 -23.77 -13.51 -9.99
N ASP A 1077 -24.10 -12.71 -11.01
CA ASP A 1077 -25.49 -12.44 -11.40
C ASP A 1077 -26.24 -13.73 -11.82
N GLY A 1078 -25.53 -14.74 -12.34
CA GLY A 1078 -26.08 -16.07 -12.66
C GLY A 1078 -26.14 -17.04 -11.48
N LEU A 1079 -25.48 -16.73 -10.36
CA LEU A 1079 -25.37 -17.59 -9.17
C LEU A 1079 -26.24 -17.07 -8.01
N GLU A 1080 -26.36 -15.76 -7.85
CA GLU A 1080 -27.08 -15.08 -6.75
C GLU A 1080 -28.58 -14.90 -7.05
N THR A 1081 -29.21 -15.97 -7.52
CA THR A 1081 -30.53 -15.92 -8.20
C THR A 1081 -31.74 -15.61 -7.32
N THR A 1082 -31.60 -15.45 -5.99
CA THR A 1082 -32.74 -15.21 -5.09
C THR A 1082 -33.10 -13.73 -4.89
N SER A 1083 -32.12 -12.83 -4.85
CA SER A 1083 -32.35 -11.43 -4.46
C SER A 1083 -31.22 -10.50 -4.94
N ARG A 1084 -31.60 -9.34 -5.53
CA ARG A 1084 -30.65 -8.24 -5.85
C ARG A 1084 -29.90 -7.82 -4.59
N ARG A 1085 -28.62 -7.45 -4.69
CA ARG A 1085 -27.86 -6.99 -3.52
C ARG A 1085 -28.34 -5.62 -3.04
N GLY A 1086 -28.79 -4.76 -3.97
CA GLY A 1086 -29.37 -3.46 -3.63
C GLY A 1086 -28.37 -2.58 -2.88
N ILE A 1087 -28.72 -2.07 -1.70
CA ILE A 1087 -27.81 -1.23 -0.89
C ILE A 1087 -26.59 -2.04 -0.38
N TYR A 1088 -26.76 -3.33 -0.07
CA TYR A 1088 -25.67 -4.20 0.37
C TYR A 1088 -24.65 -4.43 -0.74
N SER A 1089 -23.36 -4.59 -0.40
CA SER A 1089 -22.21 -4.59 -1.33
C SER A 1089 -21.98 -3.31 -2.14
N GLY A 1090 -22.87 -2.30 -2.04
CA GLY A 1090 -22.63 -0.95 -2.53
C GLY A 1090 -21.66 -0.17 -1.64
N CYS A 1091 -21.70 1.17 -1.72
CA CYS A 1091 -20.92 2.05 -0.86
C CYS A 1091 -21.76 3.19 -0.25
N LEU A 1092 -21.43 3.56 1.00
CA LEU A 1092 -22.14 4.55 1.81
C LEU A 1092 -21.15 5.60 2.34
N GLY A 1093 -21.47 6.89 2.24
CA GLY A 1093 -20.49 7.93 2.47
C GLY A 1093 -20.92 9.35 2.16
N PHE A 1094 -19.96 10.17 1.75
CA PHE A 1094 -20.17 11.57 1.38
C PHE A 1094 -19.31 12.04 0.20
N LEU A 1095 -19.82 13.08 -0.48
CA LEU A 1095 -19.11 13.96 -1.40
C LEU A 1095 -19.16 15.38 -0.81
N SER A 1096 -18.01 15.97 -0.54
CA SER A 1096 -17.86 17.29 0.06
C SER A 1096 -17.67 18.36 -1.00
N LEU A 1097 -18.07 19.61 -0.72
CA LEU A 1097 -17.97 20.73 -1.68
C LEU A 1097 -16.52 21.11 -2.03
N ASP A 1098 -15.55 20.72 -1.19
CA ASP A 1098 -14.09 20.82 -1.43
C ASP A 1098 -13.51 19.62 -2.19
N ASN A 1099 -14.36 18.90 -2.92
CA ASN A 1099 -14.11 17.64 -3.64
C ASN A 1099 -13.62 16.46 -2.79
N ARG A 1100 -13.45 16.60 -1.47
CA ARG A 1100 -13.11 15.48 -0.60
C ARG A 1100 -14.29 14.51 -0.52
N ALA A 1101 -13.99 13.22 -0.38
CA ALA A 1101 -15.02 12.19 -0.33
C ALA A 1101 -14.55 11.02 0.52
N VAL A 1102 -15.48 10.35 1.20
CA VAL A 1102 -15.20 9.13 1.96
C VAL A 1102 -16.39 8.20 1.81
N PHE A 1103 -16.16 7.00 1.30
CA PHE A 1103 -17.16 5.94 1.18
C PHE A 1103 -16.65 4.65 1.84
N SER A 1104 -17.50 4.02 2.64
CA SER A 1104 -17.29 2.66 3.15
C SER A 1104 -18.00 1.62 2.30
N VAL A 1105 -17.54 0.37 2.35
CA VAL A 1105 -18.24 -0.77 1.75
C VAL A 1105 -19.49 -1.06 2.59
N VAL A 1106 -20.66 -1.24 1.97
CA VAL A 1106 -21.90 -1.60 2.70
C VAL A 1106 -21.90 -3.09 3.04
N ILE A 1107 -21.16 -3.41 4.10
CA ILE A 1107 -21.15 -4.71 4.79
C ILE A 1107 -21.54 -4.51 6.26
N ARG A 1108 -21.88 -5.61 6.96
CA ARG A 1108 -22.30 -5.59 8.39
C ARG A 1108 -23.37 -4.54 8.67
N THR A 1109 -24.33 -4.45 7.75
CA THR A 1109 -25.34 -3.39 7.69
C THR A 1109 -26.72 -4.04 7.67
N LEU A 1110 -27.59 -3.59 8.57
CA LEU A 1110 -29.01 -3.89 8.55
C LEU A 1110 -29.71 -2.78 7.76
N VAL A 1111 -30.44 -3.14 6.72
CA VAL A 1111 -31.25 -2.24 5.91
C VAL A 1111 -32.72 -2.51 6.24
N ALA A 1112 -33.46 -1.47 6.60
CA ALA A 1112 -34.91 -1.48 6.63
C ALA A 1112 -35.43 -0.75 5.39
N TYR A 1113 -36.34 -1.38 4.65
CA TYR A 1113 -37.05 -0.79 3.53
C TYR A 1113 -38.52 -1.22 3.59
N GLN A 1114 -39.43 -0.24 3.79
CA GLN A 1114 -40.84 -0.51 4.08
C GLN A 1114 -40.99 -1.51 5.26
N ASP A 1115 -41.78 -2.57 5.08
CA ASP A 1115 -41.96 -3.67 6.04
C ASP A 1115 -40.78 -4.66 6.11
N GLN A 1116 -39.72 -4.54 5.29
CA GLN A 1116 -38.67 -5.56 5.16
C GLN A 1116 -37.35 -5.12 5.79
N LEU A 1117 -36.73 -6.03 6.55
CA LEU A 1117 -35.39 -5.88 7.11
C LEU A 1117 -34.47 -6.93 6.47
N THR A 1118 -33.39 -6.47 5.85
CA THR A 1118 -32.37 -7.35 5.24
C THR A 1118 -30.98 -7.10 5.79
N TYR A 1119 -30.18 -8.16 5.85
CA TYR A 1119 -28.77 -8.13 6.24
C TYR A 1119 -27.98 -9.04 5.29
N GLY A 1120 -27.15 -8.45 4.45
CA GLY A 1120 -26.32 -9.20 3.51
C GLY A 1120 -25.08 -9.82 4.16
N ALA A 1121 -24.73 -11.03 3.71
CA ALA A 1121 -23.51 -11.74 4.11
C ALA A 1121 -22.98 -12.59 2.95
N GLY A 1122 -21.67 -12.88 2.96
CA GLY A 1122 -21.00 -13.62 1.90
C GLY A 1122 -19.54 -13.90 2.21
N GLY A 1123 -18.85 -14.60 1.30
CA GLY A 1123 -17.45 -15.04 1.43
C GLY A 1123 -16.68 -14.92 0.13
N ALA A 1124 -15.36 -14.98 0.20
CA ALA A 1124 -14.49 -15.10 -0.97
C ALA A 1124 -14.36 -16.58 -1.32
N ILE A 1125 -14.94 -17.00 -2.45
CA ILE A 1125 -14.77 -18.36 -2.93
C ILE A 1125 -13.50 -18.41 -3.78
N THR A 1126 -12.52 -19.18 -3.32
CA THR A 1126 -11.28 -19.50 -4.02
C THR A 1126 -11.19 -21.01 -4.26
N TRP A 1127 -10.19 -21.47 -5.00
CA TRP A 1127 -9.95 -22.92 -5.15
C TRP A 1127 -9.73 -23.63 -3.79
N LEU A 1128 -9.16 -22.93 -2.80
CA LEU A 1128 -8.87 -23.46 -1.46
C LEU A 1128 -10.07 -23.41 -0.49
N SER A 1129 -11.18 -22.80 -0.88
CA SER A 1129 -12.39 -22.71 -0.04
C SER A 1129 -13.03 -24.08 0.24
N ASP A 1130 -13.37 -24.33 1.51
CA ASP A 1130 -14.15 -25.49 1.95
C ASP A 1130 -15.64 -25.15 2.00
N VAL A 1131 -16.49 -26.03 1.47
CA VAL A 1131 -17.91 -25.74 1.21
C VAL A 1131 -18.71 -25.54 2.51
N ASP A 1132 -18.45 -26.37 3.54
CA ASP A 1132 -19.06 -26.18 4.85
C ASP A 1132 -18.38 -25.03 5.63
N GLY A 1133 -17.07 -24.85 5.49
CA GLY A 1133 -16.32 -23.72 6.05
C GLY A 1133 -16.86 -22.35 5.64
N GLU A 1134 -17.03 -22.11 4.34
CA GLU A 1134 -17.55 -20.83 3.81
C GLU A 1134 -19.00 -20.58 4.26
N TRP A 1135 -19.86 -21.60 4.28
CA TRP A 1135 -21.23 -21.47 4.83
C TRP A 1135 -21.21 -21.11 6.33
N ASN A 1136 -20.35 -21.76 7.11
CA ASN A 1136 -20.15 -21.42 8.52
C ASN A 1136 -19.62 -19.99 8.69
N GLU A 1137 -18.80 -19.48 7.77
CA GLU A 1137 -18.32 -18.09 7.80
C GLU A 1137 -19.45 -17.08 7.48
N VAL A 1138 -20.32 -17.36 6.51
CA VAL A 1138 -21.51 -16.52 6.21
C VAL A 1138 -22.40 -16.40 7.45
N VAL A 1139 -22.72 -17.53 8.08
CA VAL A 1139 -23.50 -17.57 9.31
C VAL A 1139 -22.77 -16.88 10.48
N LEU A 1140 -21.45 -17.01 10.59
CA LEU A 1140 -20.63 -16.32 11.60
C LEU A 1140 -20.62 -14.78 11.37
N LYS A 1141 -20.56 -14.33 10.12
CA LYS A 1141 -20.64 -12.90 9.73
C LYS A 1141 -22.01 -12.31 10.08
N ALA A 1142 -23.10 -13.03 9.85
CA ALA A 1142 -24.45 -12.63 10.28
C ALA A 1142 -24.59 -12.62 11.82
N ARG A 1143 -24.25 -13.72 12.49
CA ARG A 1143 -24.26 -13.85 13.96
C ARG A 1143 -23.29 -12.89 14.66
N SER A 1144 -22.35 -12.27 13.94
CA SER A 1144 -21.49 -11.23 14.50
C SER A 1144 -22.27 -9.96 14.87
N VAL A 1145 -23.26 -9.55 14.07
CA VAL A 1145 -24.11 -8.38 14.34
C VAL A 1145 -25.45 -8.79 14.91
N LEU A 1146 -26.18 -9.67 14.23
CA LEU A 1146 -27.54 -10.10 14.57
C LEU A 1146 -27.61 -11.03 15.80
N LYS A 1147 -26.48 -11.57 16.25
CA LYS A 1147 -26.35 -12.53 17.37
C LYS A 1147 -27.19 -13.80 17.12
N ASP A 1148 -27.94 -14.24 18.13
CA ASP A 1148 -28.79 -15.44 18.16
C ASP A 1148 -30.08 -15.34 17.32
N ARG A 1149 -30.36 -14.18 16.73
CA ARG A 1149 -31.49 -13.97 15.81
C ARG A 1149 -31.36 -14.67 14.46
N VAL A 1150 -30.18 -15.20 14.12
CA VAL A 1150 -29.95 -15.93 12.87
C VAL A 1150 -30.31 -17.40 13.09
N LEU A 1151 -31.37 -17.86 12.43
CA LEU A 1151 -31.84 -19.24 12.47
C LEU A 1151 -30.90 -20.15 11.65
#